data_AF-A0A9P9I3Y8-F1
#
_entry.id   AF-A0A9P9I3Y8-F1
#
_cell.length_a   1.000
_cell.length_b   1.000
_cell.length_c   1.000
_cell.angle_alpha   90.00
_cell.angle_beta   90.00
_cell.angle_gamma   90.00
#
_symmetry.space_group_name_H-M   'P 1'
#
loop_
_entity.id
_entity.type
_entity.pdbx_description
1 polymer ?
#
loop_
_entity_poly.entity_id
_entity_poly.type
_entity_poly.pdbx_seq_one_letter_code
_entity_poly.pdbx_strand_id
1 'polypeptide(L)'
;MPSTKDAKPLSRPLEDHSNEPATKKRKVQPRQSTSFADTLARIQSETSSTSATEGGASEWARPALDPIDPRTQSLVFQQIDVEEVMDGFKSAVRMFGVTEAGHSVMALITDFLPYFYVPIPRQCSTWAEDGTLSSFHSYLNTQWANSVIKIEVVLKKSLYGYGGDNDSPFWKITLAMQKALRMFERGEIIFSGFPVAQMQTYESNVGYDLRFMIETSIVGMSWVECPAGKYSIQTEHRLSHCQIELQIKYSDLIAHQPDGDWSKLAPLRILSFDIECAGRKGIFPEAKVDPVIQIANMVTRQGEDKPFVRNVFTLNTCSHIVGSDVQWAEFVRTVDPDVIIGYNIANFDLPYLLDRADALKSTNFHQLGRIIATKAKVGTSRFSSKAYGTRESKEVIFDGRLQVDILQFMQREYKLRSYTLNAVSAQFLGEQKEEVHHSAITELQNGTPDSRRRLAIYCLKDAYLPQRLMDKLMCFINYTEMARVTGIPFKDLLTRGQQIKVVSQLMRKQRKTASSCPQSNPKYEGATVIEPEKGYYDVPIATLDFASLYPSIMMAHNLCYTTLVSKQYIDAHKLVKDKDYIQTPQNHFFMTADRRKGLLPTVLENLIAARKRAKADLKKETDPFKRAVLDGRQLALKISANSVYGFTGATIGRLPCLEISSSTTAYGRQMIEQTKQEVERRYNTANGASHDAQVIYGDTDSVMIRFGPTDLAEVMRLGAEAAEAVSSQFTRPIKLEFEKVYYPYLLISKKRYAGLYWTRTEKYDKLDSKGIESVRRDNCRLVATVIDTCLKKLLIDKNPNGAVAYTKQVISDLLQNKVDMSQLVITKALSKEEYAGKQAHVELAARMKTRDAGSAPAMGDRVAYVIIKGPKNAAAYEKSEDPLWVLDHNLPLDTRYYLDNQLSGPLMRIFEPILGEKAKSLLSGDHTRVLSIATPSLGGGGLMKFAVKTVTCLGCKTPLKANNTKNLYQKQVRRNLPVPLTSLSLLQCASTSSLQVAFARLWTQCQRCQGSLHQDVLCSNKDCPIFYRRKKAQKDVEEAVNVLDRFDGDW
;
A
#
# COMPACT_ATOMS: atom_id res chain seq x y z
N MET A 1 0.29 -78.29 -16.12
CA MET A 1 -0.65 -78.25 -17.27
C MET A 1 -2.07 -78.35 -16.73
N PRO A 2 -3.13 -77.87 -17.39
CA PRO A 2 -3.42 -76.51 -17.89
C PRO A 2 -4.84 -76.00 -17.47
N SER A 3 -5.15 -74.74 -17.83
CA SER A 3 -6.50 -74.14 -18.02
C SER A 3 -7.33 -73.84 -16.74
N THR A 4 -8.16 -72.79 -16.63
CA THR A 4 -9.00 -72.08 -17.60
C THR A 4 -9.29 -70.63 -17.15
N LYS A 5 -9.69 -69.83 -18.14
CA LYS A 5 -10.12 -68.42 -18.13
C LYS A 5 -11.29 -68.12 -17.18
N ASP A 6 -11.31 -66.91 -16.62
CA ASP A 6 -12.52 -66.29 -16.04
C ASP A 6 -12.80 -64.91 -16.62
N ALA A 7 -14.09 -64.67 -16.81
CA ALA A 7 -14.72 -63.61 -17.60
C ALA A 7 -14.95 -62.31 -16.81
N LYS A 8 -14.94 -61.19 -17.54
CA LYS A 8 -15.33 -59.84 -17.09
C LYS A 8 -16.85 -59.69 -16.99
N PRO A 9 -17.37 -58.87 -16.05
CA PRO A 9 -18.70 -58.29 -16.17
C PRO A 9 -18.70 -56.80 -16.56
N LEU A 10 -19.80 -56.44 -17.21
CA LEU A 10 -20.21 -55.21 -17.87
C LEU A 10 -20.23 -53.91 -17.03
N SER A 11 -19.93 -52.78 -17.68
CA SER A 11 -20.58 -51.49 -17.40
C SER A 11 -20.60 -50.60 -18.66
N ARG A 12 -21.81 -50.24 -19.11
CA ARG A 12 -22.12 -49.35 -20.26
C ARG A 12 -21.57 -47.93 -20.06
N PRO A 13 -21.12 -47.22 -21.13
CA PRO A 13 -21.01 -45.77 -21.12
C PRO A 13 -22.32 -45.12 -21.65
N LEU A 14 -22.76 -44.06 -20.97
CA LEU A 14 -23.78 -43.14 -21.48
C LEU A 14 -23.08 -42.11 -22.38
N GLU A 15 -23.52 -42.03 -23.63
CA GLU A 15 -23.12 -41.02 -24.62
C GLU A 15 -23.81 -39.68 -24.31
N ASP A 16 -23.04 -38.60 -24.29
CA ASP A 16 -23.54 -37.23 -24.15
C ASP A 16 -23.33 -36.50 -25.49
N HIS A 17 -24.43 -36.21 -26.20
CA HIS A 17 -24.45 -35.48 -27.45
C HIS A 17 -24.59 -33.98 -27.17
N SER A 18 -23.52 -33.20 -27.33
CA SER A 18 -23.62 -31.79 -27.71
C SER A 18 -22.37 -31.32 -28.47
N ASN A 19 -22.59 -30.93 -29.72
CA ASN A 19 -21.59 -30.39 -30.65
C ASN A 19 -21.51 -28.86 -30.45
N GLU A 20 -20.39 -28.33 -29.97
CA GLU A 20 -20.03 -26.90 -30.11
C GLU A 20 -18.53 -26.75 -30.45
N PRO A 21 -18.13 -25.73 -31.25
CA PRO A 21 -16.78 -25.61 -31.79
C PRO A 21 -15.77 -25.05 -30.78
N ALA A 22 -14.61 -25.69 -30.71
CA ALA A 22 -13.54 -25.44 -29.76
C ALA A 22 -12.94 -24.02 -29.82
N THR A 23 -13.19 -23.20 -28.80
CA THR A 23 -12.29 -22.10 -28.41
C THR A 23 -11.19 -22.64 -27.51
N LYS A 24 -9.93 -22.47 -27.93
CA LYS A 24 -8.71 -22.96 -27.24
C LYS A 24 -8.62 -22.44 -25.79
N LYS A 25 -9.16 -23.20 -24.83
CA LYS A 25 -8.78 -23.11 -23.41
C LYS A 25 -7.33 -23.56 -23.29
N ARG A 26 -6.44 -22.63 -22.95
CA ARG A 26 -5.06 -22.93 -22.53
C ARG A 26 -5.15 -23.88 -21.34
N LYS A 27 -4.84 -25.18 -21.53
CA LYS A 27 -4.72 -26.16 -20.45
C LYS A 27 -3.74 -25.59 -19.42
N VAL A 28 -4.25 -25.25 -18.23
CA VAL A 28 -3.41 -25.02 -17.06
C VAL A 28 -2.86 -26.38 -16.68
N GLN A 29 -1.66 -26.72 -17.14
CA GLN A 29 -0.90 -27.80 -16.53
C GLN A 29 -0.71 -27.48 -15.04
N PRO A 30 -0.83 -28.45 -14.14
CA PRO A 30 -0.45 -28.25 -12.74
C PRO A 30 1.03 -27.89 -12.71
N ARG A 31 1.36 -26.64 -12.35
CA ARG A 31 2.76 -26.25 -12.10
C ARG A 31 3.28 -27.12 -10.96
N GLN A 32 4.25 -27.99 -11.26
CA GLN A 32 5.09 -28.61 -10.23
C GLN A 32 5.76 -27.48 -9.44
N SER A 33 5.57 -27.45 -8.12
CA SER A 33 6.29 -26.55 -7.24
C SER A 33 7.77 -26.96 -7.24
N THR A 34 8.59 -26.24 -7.99
CA THR A 34 10.05 -26.39 -7.96
C THR A 34 10.59 -25.67 -6.74
N SER A 35 11.64 -26.20 -6.09
CA SER A 35 12.24 -25.56 -4.92
C SER A 35 12.97 -24.28 -5.33
N PHE A 36 13.22 -23.36 -4.38
CA PHE A 36 14.00 -22.16 -4.68
C PHE A 36 15.44 -22.51 -5.08
N ALA A 37 16.01 -23.58 -4.52
CA ALA A 37 17.31 -24.10 -4.94
C ALA A 37 17.28 -24.54 -6.42
N ASP A 38 16.19 -25.18 -6.87
CA ASP A 38 16.03 -25.53 -8.29
C ASP A 38 15.87 -24.28 -9.16
N THR A 39 15.24 -23.23 -8.64
CA THR A 39 15.12 -21.95 -9.35
C THR A 39 16.50 -21.31 -9.54
N LEU A 40 17.32 -21.28 -8.50
CA LEU A 40 18.72 -20.81 -8.58
C LEU A 40 19.54 -21.65 -9.56
N ALA A 41 19.41 -22.98 -9.51
CA ALA A 41 20.10 -23.89 -10.42
C ALA A 41 19.65 -23.72 -11.88
N ARG A 42 18.35 -23.50 -12.13
CA ARG A 42 17.82 -23.23 -13.47
C ARG A 42 18.31 -21.90 -14.03
N ILE A 43 18.28 -20.85 -13.22
CA ILE A 43 18.83 -19.55 -13.59
C ILE A 43 20.30 -19.70 -13.99
N GLN A 44 21.08 -20.47 -13.22
CA GLN A 44 22.49 -20.77 -13.51
C GLN A 44 22.66 -21.58 -14.81
N SER A 45 21.86 -22.64 -15.02
CA SER A 45 21.96 -23.47 -16.23
C SER A 45 21.64 -22.70 -17.51
N GLU A 46 20.69 -21.76 -17.46
CA GLU A 46 20.26 -20.96 -18.61
C GLU A 46 21.26 -19.83 -18.93
N THR A 47 22.03 -19.37 -17.94
CA THR A 47 23.00 -18.27 -18.11
C THR A 47 24.42 -18.78 -18.40
N SER A 48 24.74 -20.05 -18.07
CA SER A 48 26.03 -20.72 -18.34
C SER A 48 26.44 -20.89 -19.81
N SER A 49 25.70 -20.33 -20.77
CA SER A 49 26.11 -20.26 -22.18
C SER A 49 27.18 -19.19 -22.47
N THR A 50 27.55 -18.37 -21.47
CA THR A 50 28.67 -17.42 -21.52
C THR A 50 29.77 -17.82 -20.53
N SER A 51 31.01 -18.01 -21.01
CA SER A 51 32.12 -18.71 -20.35
C SER A 51 32.87 -17.95 -19.23
N ALA A 52 32.19 -17.13 -18.43
CA ALA A 52 32.80 -16.46 -17.28
C ALA A 52 32.24 -17.05 -15.97
N THR A 53 33.08 -17.19 -14.94
CA THR A 53 32.66 -17.57 -13.58
C THR A 53 31.67 -16.55 -13.03
N GLU A 54 30.37 -16.84 -13.16
CA GLU A 54 29.26 -15.97 -12.76
C GLU A 54 29.43 -15.41 -11.32
N GLY A 55 29.34 -14.09 -11.17
CA GLY A 55 29.27 -13.42 -9.87
C GLY A 55 30.61 -13.22 -9.16
N GLY A 56 31.73 -13.54 -9.81
CA GLY A 56 33.07 -13.18 -9.34
C GLY A 56 33.24 -11.67 -9.16
N ALA A 57 34.14 -11.24 -8.26
CA ALA A 57 34.40 -9.82 -7.99
C ALA A 57 34.77 -9.01 -9.25
N SER A 58 35.25 -9.68 -10.30
CA SER A 58 35.55 -9.12 -11.63
C SER A 58 34.32 -8.58 -12.37
N GLU A 59 33.10 -9.03 -12.05
CA GLU A 59 31.86 -8.63 -12.75
C GLU A 59 31.10 -7.51 -12.03
N TRP A 60 31.58 -7.06 -10.87
CA TRP A 60 30.86 -6.09 -10.03
C TRP A 60 30.93 -4.67 -10.58
N ALA A 61 32.08 -4.24 -11.10
CA ALA A 61 32.30 -2.86 -11.53
C ALA A 61 31.38 -2.47 -12.70
N ARG A 62 31.14 -1.15 -12.85
CA ARG A 62 30.50 -0.62 -14.07
C ARG A 62 31.41 -0.80 -15.29
N PRO A 63 30.86 -0.83 -16.52
CA PRO A 63 31.67 -0.87 -17.73
C PRO A 63 32.73 0.23 -17.72
N ALA A 64 33.93 -0.07 -18.22
CA ALA A 64 35.01 0.91 -18.30
C ALA A 64 34.57 2.14 -19.13
N LEU A 65 35.01 3.32 -18.69
CA LEU A 65 34.67 4.58 -19.34
C LEU A 65 35.77 4.96 -20.33
N ASP A 66 35.41 5.20 -21.59
CA ASP A 66 36.33 5.75 -22.58
C ASP A 66 36.63 7.24 -22.28
N PRO A 67 37.83 7.76 -22.62
CA PRO A 67 38.15 9.16 -22.41
C PRO A 67 37.14 10.10 -23.10
N ILE A 68 36.56 11.00 -22.31
CA ILE A 68 35.59 12.01 -22.80
C ILE A 68 36.34 13.32 -23.08
N ASP A 69 36.22 13.87 -24.29
CA ASP A 69 36.66 15.26 -24.56
C ASP A 69 35.48 16.22 -24.38
N PRO A 70 35.46 17.03 -23.30
CA PRO A 70 34.36 17.92 -23.00
C PRO A 70 34.14 19.01 -24.05
N ARG A 71 35.12 19.29 -24.93
CA ARG A 71 35.02 20.32 -25.98
C ARG A 71 34.26 19.85 -27.20
N THR A 72 34.27 18.55 -27.49
CA THR A 72 33.69 18.00 -28.73
C THR A 72 32.49 17.10 -28.48
N GLN A 73 32.34 16.54 -27.29
CA GLN A 73 31.28 15.58 -26.97
C GLN A 73 30.24 16.19 -26.02
N SER A 74 28.95 16.03 -26.33
CA SER A 74 27.88 16.27 -25.37
C SER A 74 27.70 15.05 -24.47
N LEU A 75 27.35 15.28 -23.21
CA LEU A 75 27.05 14.20 -22.26
C LEU A 75 25.55 14.18 -21.98
N VAL A 76 24.93 13.01 -22.14
CA VAL A 76 23.51 12.81 -21.91
C VAL A 76 23.30 11.73 -20.86
N PHE A 77 22.54 12.04 -19.81
CA PHE A 77 22.28 11.11 -18.72
C PHE A 77 20.88 11.28 -18.13
N GLN A 78 20.33 10.20 -17.58
CA GLN A 78 19.07 10.24 -16.84
C GLN A 78 19.38 10.57 -15.37
N GLN A 79 18.83 11.67 -14.88
CA GLN A 79 19.00 12.05 -13.48
C GLN A 79 18.11 11.19 -12.57
N ILE A 80 18.64 10.79 -11.40
CA ILE A 80 17.92 9.99 -10.39
C ILE A 80 17.72 10.75 -9.08
N ASP A 81 18.66 11.61 -8.70
CA ASP A 81 18.59 12.41 -7.47
C ASP A 81 19.17 13.81 -7.67
N VAL A 82 18.60 14.76 -6.93
CA VAL A 82 18.95 16.18 -6.95
C VAL A 82 19.02 16.67 -5.51
N GLU A 83 20.13 17.31 -5.15
CA GLU A 83 20.45 17.74 -3.79
C GLU A 83 20.97 19.18 -3.78
N GLU A 84 20.62 19.94 -2.73
CA GLU A 84 21.25 21.23 -2.46
C GLU A 84 22.60 21.00 -1.77
N VAL A 85 23.64 21.67 -2.26
CA VAL A 85 24.99 21.66 -1.70
C VAL A 85 25.52 23.09 -1.58
N MET A 86 26.52 23.29 -0.72
CA MET A 86 27.22 24.57 -0.64
C MET A 86 28.49 24.51 -1.49
N ASP A 87 28.66 25.46 -2.39
CA ASP A 87 29.88 25.72 -3.14
C ASP A 87 30.49 27.05 -2.63
N GLY A 88 31.49 26.94 -1.76
CA GLY A 88 31.97 28.08 -0.97
C GLY A 88 30.86 28.67 -0.08
N PHE A 89 30.52 29.93 -0.31
CA PHE A 89 29.45 30.65 0.42
C PHE A 89 28.09 30.66 -0.31
N LYS A 90 28.00 30.03 -1.48
CA LYS A 90 26.79 30.03 -2.32
C LYS A 90 26.13 28.64 -2.33
N SER A 91 24.81 28.60 -2.45
CA SER A 91 24.09 27.36 -2.76
C SER A 91 24.37 26.95 -4.22
N ALA A 92 24.55 25.65 -4.43
CA ALA A 92 24.67 24.99 -5.73
C ALA A 92 23.83 23.71 -5.73
N VAL A 93 23.59 23.13 -6.90
CA VAL A 93 22.82 21.89 -7.04
C VAL A 93 23.75 20.76 -7.44
N ARG A 94 23.66 19.63 -6.72
CA ARG A 94 24.31 18.38 -7.12
C ARG A 94 23.27 17.45 -7.72
N MET A 95 23.57 16.91 -8.88
CA MET A 95 22.70 15.98 -9.59
C MET A 95 23.43 14.67 -9.87
N PHE A 96 22.78 13.55 -9.55
CA PHE A 96 23.30 12.22 -9.83
C PHE A 96 22.47 11.55 -10.92
N GLY A 97 23.09 10.70 -11.71
CA GLY A 97 22.39 9.95 -12.74
C GLY A 97 23.25 8.95 -13.49
N VAL A 98 22.68 8.39 -14.55
CA VAL A 98 23.28 7.31 -15.34
C VAL A 98 23.09 7.56 -16.83
N THR A 99 24.15 7.36 -17.62
CA THR A 99 24.10 7.44 -19.08
C THR A 99 23.38 6.23 -19.68
N GLU A 100 23.05 6.27 -20.97
CA GLU A 100 22.47 5.12 -21.67
C GLU A 100 23.41 3.91 -21.71
N ALA A 101 24.72 4.14 -21.75
CA ALA A 101 25.75 3.09 -21.68
C ALA A 101 25.95 2.53 -20.25
N GLY A 102 25.29 3.10 -19.23
CA GLY A 102 25.38 2.63 -17.85
C GLY A 102 26.51 3.25 -17.02
N HIS A 103 27.05 4.40 -17.43
CA HIS A 103 28.08 5.11 -16.66
C HIS A 103 27.43 6.01 -15.60
N SER A 104 27.96 6.01 -14.37
CA SER A 104 27.46 6.88 -13.30
C SER A 104 28.04 8.30 -13.41
N VAL A 105 27.17 9.29 -13.24
CA VAL A 105 27.47 10.72 -13.40
C VAL A 105 27.15 11.47 -12.11
N MET A 106 28.06 12.36 -11.69
CA MET A 106 27.80 13.43 -10.74
C MET A 106 28.03 14.77 -11.44
N ALA A 107 26.98 15.59 -11.52
CA ALA A 107 27.02 16.93 -12.09
C ALA A 107 26.86 17.97 -10.98
N LEU A 108 27.87 18.83 -10.81
CA LEU A 108 27.80 20.02 -9.98
C LEU A 108 27.30 21.20 -10.83
N ILE A 109 26.10 21.67 -10.50
CA ILE A 109 25.40 22.72 -11.24
C ILE A 109 25.52 24.03 -10.46
N THR A 110 26.20 25.01 -11.07
CA THR A 110 26.54 26.29 -10.43
C THR A 110 25.70 27.44 -10.96
N ASP A 111 25.88 28.62 -10.34
CA ASP A 111 25.24 29.90 -10.68
C ASP A 111 23.71 29.99 -10.51
N PHE A 112 23.09 28.99 -9.87
CA PHE A 112 21.69 29.03 -9.48
C PHE A 112 21.56 29.51 -8.03
N LEU A 113 20.91 30.66 -7.77
CA LEU A 113 20.83 31.24 -6.43
C LEU A 113 19.40 31.22 -5.87
N PRO A 114 19.20 30.95 -4.58
CA PRO A 114 17.89 31.01 -3.94
C PRO A 114 17.34 32.44 -3.94
N TYR A 115 16.04 32.60 -4.15
CA TYR A 115 15.37 33.89 -4.07
C TYR A 115 13.92 33.74 -3.60
N PHE A 116 13.33 34.86 -3.17
CA PHE A 116 11.91 34.95 -2.81
C PHE A 116 11.36 36.33 -3.21
N TYR A 117 10.03 36.48 -3.16
CA TYR A 117 9.36 37.73 -3.52
C TYR A 117 8.66 38.38 -2.32
N VAL A 118 8.64 39.71 -2.30
CA VAL A 118 7.96 40.53 -1.30
C VAL A 118 7.20 41.66 -2.01
N PRO A 119 5.91 41.91 -1.73
CA PRO A 119 5.17 42.99 -2.36
C PRO A 119 5.72 44.34 -1.92
N ILE A 120 5.84 45.29 -2.85
CA ILE A 120 6.33 46.65 -2.53
C ILE A 120 5.17 47.48 -1.95
N PRO A 121 5.25 47.97 -0.70
CA PRO A 121 4.25 48.87 -0.15
C PRO A 121 4.22 50.19 -0.92
N ARG A 122 3.07 50.86 -0.90
CA ARG A 122 2.94 52.19 -1.53
C ARG A 122 3.97 53.19 -0.98
N GLN A 123 4.30 53.13 0.31
CA GLN A 123 5.30 54.02 0.92
C GLN A 123 6.74 53.77 0.41
N CYS A 124 7.01 52.60 -0.17
CA CYS A 124 8.34 52.21 -0.64
C CYS A 124 8.44 52.19 -2.18
N SER A 125 7.42 52.69 -2.88
CA SER A 125 7.32 52.59 -4.33
C SER A 125 8.41 53.38 -5.07
N THR A 126 8.93 54.46 -4.48
CA THR A 126 10.00 55.30 -5.05
C THR A 126 11.41 54.83 -4.69
N TRP A 127 11.56 53.81 -3.84
CA TRP A 127 12.87 53.42 -3.29
C TRP A 127 13.91 53.03 -4.33
N ALA A 128 13.46 52.57 -5.50
CA ALA A 128 14.33 52.25 -6.63
C ALA A 128 14.84 53.51 -7.36
N GLU A 129 14.06 54.59 -7.36
CA GLU A 129 14.35 55.85 -8.05
C GLU A 129 15.13 56.84 -7.16
N ASP A 130 14.88 56.81 -5.85
CA ASP A 130 15.48 57.72 -4.86
C ASP A 130 16.79 57.18 -4.23
N GLY A 131 17.24 55.98 -4.62
CA GLY A 131 18.47 55.35 -4.13
C GLY A 131 18.35 54.65 -2.76
N THR A 132 17.20 54.73 -2.09
CA THR A 132 16.96 54.11 -0.77
C THR A 132 17.06 52.58 -0.81
N LEU A 133 16.79 51.95 -1.96
CA LEU A 133 16.92 50.50 -2.15
C LEU A 133 18.36 50.01 -1.92
N SER A 134 19.37 50.79 -2.31
CA SER A 134 20.79 50.46 -2.10
C SER A 134 21.17 50.53 -0.63
N SER A 135 20.63 51.51 0.10
CA SER A 135 20.78 51.63 1.56
C SER A 135 20.09 50.47 2.27
N PHE A 136 18.92 50.04 1.80
CA PHE A 136 18.21 48.86 2.32
C PHE A 136 18.99 47.56 2.07
N HIS A 137 19.57 47.38 0.88
CA HIS A 137 20.44 46.24 0.56
C HIS A 137 21.66 46.19 1.48
N SER A 138 22.30 47.33 1.73
CA SER A 138 23.46 47.44 2.63
C SER A 138 23.08 47.13 4.09
N TYR A 139 21.91 47.57 4.53
CA TYR A 139 21.37 47.25 5.85
C TYR A 139 21.13 45.74 6.00
N LEU A 140 20.47 45.10 5.03
CA LEU A 140 20.24 43.65 5.06
C LEU A 140 21.54 42.87 5.07
N ASN A 141 22.54 43.28 4.30
CA ASN A 141 23.85 42.63 4.29
C ASN A 141 24.62 42.79 5.61
N THR A 142 24.50 43.95 6.27
CA THR A 142 25.06 44.16 7.61
C THR A 142 24.43 43.20 8.62
N GLN A 143 23.10 43.04 8.57
CA GLN A 143 22.37 42.18 9.50
C GLN A 143 22.55 40.68 9.19
N TRP A 144 22.72 40.32 7.92
CA TRP A 144 22.74 38.93 7.46
C TRP A 144 24.09 38.48 6.92
N ALA A 145 25.18 39.06 7.42
CA ALA A 145 26.55 38.66 7.11
C ALA A 145 26.82 38.54 5.59
N ASN A 146 26.42 39.55 4.82
CA ASN A 146 26.58 39.62 3.36
C ASN A 146 25.86 38.49 2.56
N SER A 147 24.77 37.96 3.09
CA SER A 147 24.00 36.89 2.44
C SER A 147 23.04 37.37 1.33
N VAL A 148 22.81 38.68 1.15
CA VAL A 148 21.91 39.22 0.11
C VAL A 148 22.72 39.63 -1.12
N ILE A 149 22.54 38.90 -2.22
CA ILE A 149 23.28 39.12 -3.45
C ILE A 149 22.69 40.27 -4.26
N LYS A 150 21.36 40.29 -4.43
CA LYS A 150 20.68 41.27 -5.29
C LYS A 150 19.24 41.51 -4.85
N ILE A 151 18.76 42.74 -4.98
CA ILE A 151 17.33 43.09 -4.85
C ILE A 151 16.89 43.76 -6.14
N GLU A 152 15.84 43.24 -6.76
CA GLU A 152 15.30 43.75 -8.04
C GLU A 152 13.82 44.05 -7.93
N VAL A 153 13.34 45.11 -8.57
CA VAL A 153 11.90 45.36 -8.72
C VAL A 153 11.40 44.56 -9.92
N VAL A 154 10.39 43.71 -9.69
CA VAL A 154 9.75 42.90 -10.73
C VAL A 154 8.24 43.08 -10.68
N LEU A 155 7.61 43.09 -11.85
CA LEU A 155 6.15 43.13 -11.97
C LEU A 155 5.60 41.69 -11.96
N LYS A 156 4.70 41.40 -11.02
CA LYS A 156 4.05 40.09 -10.84
C LYS A 156 2.60 40.28 -10.37
N LYS A 157 1.74 39.28 -10.59
CA LYS A 157 0.38 39.25 -9.98
C LYS A 157 0.35 38.32 -8.78
N SER A 158 -0.46 38.65 -7.78
CA SER A 158 -0.78 37.69 -6.70
C SER A 158 -1.62 36.53 -7.25
N LEU A 159 -1.37 35.32 -6.74
CA LEU A 159 -2.18 34.13 -7.05
C LEU A 159 -3.55 34.17 -6.34
N TYR A 160 -3.61 34.71 -5.13
CA TYR A 160 -4.77 34.63 -4.26
C TYR A 160 -5.71 35.83 -4.48
N GLY A 161 -6.89 35.56 -5.02
CA GLY A 161 -7.90 36.58 -5.30
C GLY A 161 -7.70 37.28 -6.65
N TYR A 162 -8.81 37.76 -7.21
CA TYR A 162 -8.85 38.60 -8.40
C TYR A 162 -8.88 40.07 -8.00
N GLY A 163 -7.81 40.80 -8.28
CA GLY A 163 -7.68 42.24 -8.05
C GLY A 163 -7.56 43.08 -9.34
N GLY A 164 -7.84 42.48 -10.50
CA GLY A 164 -7.64 43.07 -11.83
C GLY A 164 -6.50 42.44 -12.63
N ASP A 165 -6.32 42.91 -13.86
CA ASP A 165 -5.33 42.40 -14.81
C ASP A 165 -3.99 43.12 -14.79
N ASN A 166 -3.83 44.14 -13.96
CA ASN A 166 -2.56 44.87 -13.85
C ASN A 166 -1.57 44.11 -12.98
N ASP A 167 -0.29 44.14 -13.38
CA ASP A 167 0.80 43.60 -12.56
C ASP A 167 1.11 44.56 -11.40
N SER A 168 1.45 43.99 -10.25
CA SER A 168 1.88 44.74 -9.07
C SER A 168 3.40 44.66 -8.91
N PRO A 169 4.05 45.69 -8.34
CA PRO A 169 5.48 45.68 -8.11
C PRO A 169 5.86 44.82 -6.89
N PHE A 170 6.87 43.97 -7.04
CA PHE A 170 7.46 43.11 -6.03
C PHE A 170 8.98 43.29 -5.98
N TRP A 171 9.57 43.18 -4.79
CA TRP A 171 11.00 42.95 -4.64
C TRP A 171 11.32 41.47 -4.83
N LYS A 172 12.21 41.15 -5.76
CA LYS A 172 12.88 39.86 -5.89
C LYS A 172 14.19 39.95 -5.12
N ILE A 173 14.28 39.26 -3.99
CA ILE A 173 15.47 39.24 -3.14
C ILE A 173 16.22 37.94 -3.40
N THR A 174 17.41 38.03 -3.97
CA THR A 174 18.31 36.91 -4.25
C THR A 174 19.33 36.76 -3.12
N LEU A 175 19.44 35.55 -2.60
CA LEU A 175 20.26 35.19 -1.45
C LEU A 175 21.45 34.33 -1.90
N ALA A 176 22.53 34.37 -1.12
CA ALA A 176 23.67 33.48 -1.29
C ALA A 176 23.30 32.04 -0.89
N MET A 177 22.50 31.89 0.17
CA MET A 177 22.11 30.60 0.73
C MET A 177 20.65 30.57 1.16
N GLN A 178 19.98 29.41 1.04
CA GLN A 178 18.56 29.31 1.38
C GLN A 178 18.29 29.53 2.89
N LYS A 179 19.25 29.20 3.76
CA LYS A 179 19.12 29.41 5.22
C LYS A 179 18.92 30.86 5.63
N ALA A 180 19.45 31.82 4.86
CA ALA A 180 19.31 33.25 5.13
C ALA A 180 17.85 33.73 5.05
N LEU A 181 16.99 33.01 4.30
CA LEU A 181 15.55 33.30 4.22
C LEU A 181 14.86 33.27 5.59
N ARG A 182 15.27 32.37 6.48
CA ARG A 182 14.68 32.27 7.83
C ARG A 182 14.93 33.51 8.67
N MET A 183 15.99 34.28 8.37
CA MET A 183 16.27 35.54 9.05
C MET A 183 15.25 36.62 8.67
N PHE A 184 14.72 36.58 7.45
CA PHE A 184 13.64 37.47 7.02
C PHE A 184 12.31 37.16 7.71
N GLU A 185 11.93 35.87 7.79
CA GLU A 185 10.66 35.44 8.36
C GLU A 185 10.56 35.63 9.89
N ARG A 186 11.71 35.76 10.60
CA ARG A 186 11.74 36.04 12.04
C ARG A 186 11.36 37.47 12.42
N GLY A 187 11.28 38.37 11.45
CA GLY A 187 10.68 39.70 11.66
C GLY A 187 11.52 40.67 12.48
N GLU A 188 12.85 40.55 12.47
CA GLU A 188 13.77 41.43 13.23
C GLU A 188 14.26 42.65 12.44
N ILE A 189 13.61 42.98 11.31
CA ILE A 189 14.06 44.01 10.36
C ILE A 189 13.26 45.29 10.54
N ILE A 190 13.95 46.34 11.00
CA ILE A 190 13.40 47.70 11.09
C ILE A 190 14.35 48.62 10.34
N PHE A 191 13.92 49.11 9.18
CA PHE A 191 14.68 50.04 8.36
C PHE A 191 13.89 51.34 8.20
N SER A 192 14.49 52.47 8.57
CA SER A 192 13.87 53.81 8.49
C SER A 192 12.49 53.93 9.14
N GLY A 193 12.29 53.30 10.31
CA GLY A 193 11.00 53.32 11.04
C GLY A 193 9.91 52.43 10.45
N PHE A 194 10.19 51.71 9.35
CA PHE A 194 9.27 50.78 8.73
C PHE A 194 9.51 49.34 9.24
N PRO A 195 8.54 48.71 9.92
CA PRO A 195 8.65 47.31 10.29
C PRO A 195 8.44 46.42 9.06
N VAL A 196 9.55 46.01 8.44
CA VAL A 196 9.55 45.02 7.33
C VAL A 196 9.04 43.65 7.82
N ALA A 197 9.06 43.43 9.14
CA ALA A 197 8.66 42.22 9.85
C ALA A 197 7.24 41.69 9.57
N GLN A 198 6.32 42.53 9.07
CA GLN A 198 4.93 42.14 8.82
C GLN A 198 4.63 41.86 7.34
N MET A 199 5.64 41.89 6.48
CA MET A 199 5.46 41.70 5.04
C MET A 199 5.23 40.23 4.70
N GLN A 200 4.18 39.97 3.94
CA GLN A 200 3.90 38.64 3.44
C GLN A 200 4.97 38.24 2.42
N THR A 201 5.68 37.15 2.70
CA THR A 201 6.62 36.53 1.75
C THR A 201 5.86 35.67 0.75
N TYR A 202 6.35 35.68 -0.48
CA TYR A 202 5.84 34.89 -1.58
C TYR A 202 6.93 33.93 -2.01
N GLU A 203 6.55 32.68 -2.28
CA GLU A 203 7.47 31.65 -2.81
C GLU A 203 8.67 31.27 -1.92
N SER A 204 8.70 31.72 -0.66
CA SER A 204 9.74 31.44 0.33
C SER A 204 9.80 29.96 0.74
N ASN A 205 8.65 29.28 0.83
CA ASN A 205 8.53 27.91 1.34
C ASN A 205 8.76 26.79 0.29
N VAL A 206 9.41 27.09 -0.85
CA VAL A 206 9.74 26.11 -1.88
C VAL A 206 11.19 25.64 -1.68
N GLY A 207 11.42 24.33 -1.68
CA GLY A 207 12.77 23.76 -1.59
C GLY A 207 13.63 24.22 -2.76
N TYR A 208 14.92 24.49 -2.52
CA TYR A 208 15.83 24.99 -3.55
C TYR A 208 16.02 23.99 -4.71
N ASP A 209 16.05 22.70 -4.41
CA ASP A 209 16.06 21.61 -5.39
C ASP A 209 14.80 21.62 -6.29
N LEU A 210 13.62 21.74 -5.69
CA LEU A 210 12.36 21.80 -6.45
C LEU A 210 12.27 23.10 -7.26
N ARG A 211 12.73 24.22 -6.71
CA ARG A 211 12.81 25.52 -7.40
C ARG A 211 13.68 25.41 -8.65
N PHE A 212 14.88 24.84 -8.50
CA PHE A 212 15.81 24.57 -9.60
C PHE A 212 15.15 23.75 -10.72
N MET A 213 14.49 22.64 -10.36
CA MET A 213 13.79 21.78 -11.32
C MET A 213 12.64 22.50 -12.04
N ILE A 214 11.93 23.40 -11.36
CA ILE A 214 10.81 24.17 -11.94
C ILE A 214 11.32 25.18 -12.99
N GLU A 215 12.41 25.88 -12.70
CA GLU A 215 12.97 26.91 -13.60
C GLU A 215 13.64 26.32 -14.83
N THR A 216 14.44 25.28 -14.63
CA THR A 216 15.14 24.57 -15.72
C THR A 216 14.22 23.66 -16.52
N SER A 217 12.95 23.50 -16.11
CA SER A 217 11.99 22.56 -16.72
C SER A 217 12.38 21.08 -16.57
N ILE A 218 13.37 20.75 -15.75
CA ILE A 218 13.75 19.37 -15.42
C ILE A 218 12.65 18.74 -14.57
N VAL A 219 12.28 17.49 -14.86
CA VAL A 219 11.31 16.72 -14.06
C VAL A 219 12.01 15.53 -13.41
N GLY A 220 11.34 14.87 -12.45
CA GLY A 220 11.93 13.69 -11.81
C GLY A 220 12.19 12.58 -12.83
N MET A 221 13.35 11.92 -12.77
CA MET A 221 13.73 10.81 -13.65
C MET A 221 13.73 11.18 -15.15
N SER A 222 14.03 12.43 -15.51
CA SER A 222 14.18 12.88 -16.90
C SER A 222 15.62 12.79 -17.40
N TRP A 223 15.77 12.86 -18.73
CA TRP A 223 17.06 12.97 -19.38
C TRP A 223 17.53 14.43 -19.40
N VAL A 224 18.82 14.61 -19.19
CA VAL A 224 19.50 15.90 -19.15
C VAL A 224 20.73 15.82 -20.04
N GLU A 225 20.99 16.89 -20.78
CA GLU A 225 22.12 17.00 -21.69
C GLU A 225 23.03 18.17 -21.28
N CYS A 226 24.32 17.88 -21.24
CA CYS A 226 25.41 18.83 -21.07
C CYS A 226 26.09 19.03 -22.44
N PRO A 227 25.88 20.17 -23.11
CA PRO A 227 26.41 20.40 -24.47
C PRO A 227 27.94 20.46 -24.51
N ALA A 228 28.51 20.07 -25.65
CA ALA A 228 29.94 20.17 -25.90
C ALA A 228 30.47 21.61 -25.70
N GLY A 229 31.60 21.75 -25.03
CA GLY A 229 32.26 23.02 -24.72
C GLY A 229 31.65 23.81 -23.56
N LYS A 230 30.58 23.31 -22.92
CA LYS A 230 29.86 24.00 -21.84
C LYS A 230 30.07 23.43 -20.44
N TYR A 231 30.68 22.25 -20.34
CA TYR A 231 31.00 21.60 -19.07
C TYR A 231 32.50 21.34 -18.95
N SER A 232 32.97 21.20 -17.71
CA SER A 232 34.31 20.73 -17.39
C SER A 232 34.24 19.41 -16.63
N ILE A 233 35.21 18.53 -16.87
CA ILE A 233 35.35 17.26 -16.14
C ILE A 233 36.39 17.46 -15.03
N GLN A 234 36.08 16.97 -13.83
CA GLN A 234 36.97 17.07 -12.67
C GLN A 234 37.77 15.77 -12.51
N THR A 235 39.10 15.84 -12.66
CA THR A 235 40.01 14.68 -12.58
C THR A 235 40.93 14.67 -11.36
N GLU A 236 41.34 15.84 -10.85
CA GLU A 236 42.36 15.94 -9.79
C GLU A 236 41.78 15.87 -8.36
N HIS A 237 40.66 16.56 -8.11
CA HIS A 237 40.03 16.67 -6.79
C HIS A 237 38.60 16.12 -6.80
N ARG A 238 38.50 14.81 -6.99
CA ARG A 238 37.20 14.12 -7.06
C ARG A 238 36.48 14.13 -5.72
N LEU A 239 35.21 14.55 -5.73
CA LEU A 239 34.33 14.55 -4.57
C LEU A 239 33.50 13.26 -4.49
N SER A 240 33.34 12.55 -5.60
CA SER A 240 32.44 11.42 -5.75
C SER A 240 33.12 10.14 -6.25
N HIS A 241 32.49 9.00 -5.97
CA HIS A 241 32.85 7.68 -6.53
C HIS A 241 32.27 7.43 -7.94
N CYS A 242 31.53 8.38 -8.53
CA CYS A 242 30.93 8.25 -9.87
C CYS A 242 32.00 8.15 -10.97
N GLN A 243 31.73 7.47 -12.09
CA GLN A 243 32.73 7.39 -13.18
C GLN A 243 33.01 8.76 -13.82
N ILE A 244 31.98 9.59 -13.92
CA ILE A 244 32.04 10.93 -14.51
C ILE A 244 31.69 11.95 -13.42
N GLU A 245 32.59 12.89 -13.18
CA GLU A 245 32.36 14.06 -12.31
C GLU A 245 32.54 15.32 -13.13
N LEU A 246 31.48 16.11 -13.25
CA LEU A 246 31.47 17.30 -14.11
C LEU A 246 30.90 18.52 -13.40
N GLN A 247 31.26 19.70 -13.92
CA GLN A 247 30.72 20.98 -13.50
C GLN A 247 30.13 21.72 -14.70
N ILE A 248 28.96 22.32 -14.52
CA ILE A 248 28.25 23.06 -15.56
C ILE A 248 27.42 24.19 -14.94
N LYS A 249 27.22 25.29 -15.67
CA LYS A 249 26.30 26.35 -15.26
C LYS A 249 24.86 25.93 -15.53
N TYR A 250 23.93 26.31 -14.65
CA TYR A 250 22.53 25.94 -14.82
C TYR A 250 21.90 26.43 -16.14
N SER A 251 22.39 27.56 -16.68
CA SER A 251 21.91 28.17 -17.91
C SER A 251 22.30 27.41 -19.19
N ASP A 252 23.38 26.63 -19.15
CA ASP A 252 23.86 25.86 -20.30
C ASP A 252 23.28 24.43 -20.34
N LEU A 253 22.52 24.03 -19.32
CA LEU A 253 21.94 22.70 -19.19
C LEU A 253 20.67 22.55 -20.05
N ILE A 254 20.57 21.45 -20.80
CA ILE A 254 19.39 21.15 -21.63
C ILE A 254 18.54 20.07 -20.95
N ALA A 255 17.27 20.38 -20.69
CA ALA A 255 16.32 19.46 -20.09
C ALA A 255 15.39 18.83 -21.15
N HIS A 256 15.52 17.52 -21.36
CA HIS A 256 14.67 16.78 -22.30
C HIS A 256 13.36 16.37 -21.63
N GLN A 257 12.23 16.67 -22.28
CA GLN A 257 10.91 16.24 -21.78
C GLN A 257 10.72 14.74 -22.02
N PRO A 258 10.10 13.99 -21.08
CA PRO A 258 10.01 12.54 -21.11
C PRO A 258 8.91 12.03 -22.08
N ASP A 259 9.02 12.39 -23.35
CA ASP A 259 8.14 11.97 -24.43
C ASP A 259 8.97 11.43 -25.61
N GLY A 260 8.40 10.54 -26.43
CA GLY A 260 9.12 9.90 -27.54
C GLY A 260 10.34 9.12 -27.08
N ASP A 261 11.50 9.37 -27.70
CA ASP A 261 12.76 8.66 -27.41
C ASP A 261 13.30 8.93 -26.00
N TRP A 262 12.94 10.08 -25.41
CA TRP A 262 13.34 10.46 -24.05
C TRP A 262 12.43 9.85 -22.96
N SER A 263 11.46 9.02 -23.33
CA SER A 263 10.66 8.24 -22.38
C SER A 263 11.38 6.99 -21.84
N LYS A 264 12.48 6.58 -22.49
CA LYS A 264 13.28 5.42 -22.08
C LYS A 264 13.88 5.57 -20.67
N LEU A 265 14.25 4.45 -20.08
CA LEU A 265 14.96 4.39 -18.80
C LEU A 265 16.41 3.98 -19.04
N ALA A 266 17.33 4.60 -18.29
CA ALA A 266 18.72 4.17 -18.24
C ALA A 266 18.82 2.77 -17.60
N PRO A 267 19.88 2.00 -17.89
CA PRO A 267 20.13 0.69 -17.29
C PRO A 267 20.59 0.82 -15.84
N LEU A 268 19.67 1.24 -14.96
CA LEU A 268 19.94 1.44 -13.54
C LEU A 268 20.28 0.11 -12.85
N ARG A 269 21.27 0.13 -11.95
CA ARG A 269 21.62 -1.01 -11.10
C ARG A 269 20.76 -1.00 -9.85
N ILE A 270 19.99 -2.05 -9.66
CA ILE A 270 19.09 -2.23 -8.52
C ILE A 270 19.69 -3.30 -7.60
N LEU A 271 20.05 -2.91 -6.39
CA LEU A 271 20.52 -3.80 -5.34
C LEU A 271 19.35 -4.14 -4.41
N SER A 272 18.95 -5.40 -4.36
CA SER A 272 18.07 -5.94 -3.34
C SER A 272 18.89 -6.72 -2.33
N PHE A 273 18.76 -6.42 -1.04
CA PHE A 273 19.53 -7.09 0.00
C PHE A 273 18.68 -7.39 1.24
N ASP A 274 19.18 -8.34 2.04
CA ASP A 274 18.57 -8.81 3.28
C ASP A 274 19.69 -9.26 4.25
N ILE A 275 19.48 -9.14 5.57
CA ILE A 275 20.47 -9.51 6.59
C ILE A 275 19.91 -10.52 7.59
N GLU A 276 20.80 -11.36 8.12
CA GLU A 276 20.51 -12.25 9.23
C GLU A 276 21.37 -11.92 10.45
N CYS A 277 20.75 -11.94 11.63
CA CYS A 277 21.40 -11.65 12.91
C CYS A 277 21.24 -12.83 13.87
N ALA A 278 22.32 -13.21 14.55
CA ALA A 278 22.27 -14.23 15.60
C ALA A 278 21.93 -13.59 16.94
N GLY A 279 20.64 -13.63 17.33
CA GLY A 279 20.15 -13.06 18.58
C GLY A 279 20.21 -14.01 19.78
N ARG A 280 20.14 -13.42 20.98
CA ARG A 280 19.91 -14.13 22.25
C ARG A 280 18.49 -14.71 22.33
N LYS A 281 18.32 -15.82 23.07
CA LYS A 281 16.99 -16.45 23.25
C LYS A 281 16.05 -15.49 23.99
N GLY A 282 14.84 -15.30 23.46
CA GLY A 282 13.80 -14.45 24.06
C GLY A 282 14.08 -12.94 24.00
N ILE A 283 15.05 -12.48 23.19
CA ILE A 283 15.36 -11.06 23.01
C ILE A 283 15.43 -10.77 21.52
N PHE A 284 14.75 -9.71 21.08
CA PHE A 284 14.86 -9.24 19.69
C PHE A 284 16.29 -8.72 19.44
N PRO A 285 16.92 -8.97 18.27
CA PRO A 285 18.31 -8.61 18.04
C PRO A 285 18.61 -7.14 18.33
N GLU A 286 19.67 -6.88 19.09
CA GLU A 286 20.18 -5.56 19.43
C GLU A 286 21.58 -5.36 18.83
N ALA A 287 21.73 -4.35 17.97
CA ALA A 287 22.97 -4.14 17.20
C ALA A 287 24.26 -4.03 18.05
N LYS A 288 24.14 -3.56 19.30
CA LYS A 288 25.29 -3.43 20.23
C LYS A 288 25.86 -4.77 20.67
N VAL A 289 25.05 -5.83 20.71
CA VAL A 289 25.42 -7.13 21.28
C VAL A 289 25.41 -8.19 20.20
N ASP A 290 24.28 -8.32 19.51
CA ASP A 290 23.98 -9.44 18.62
C ASP A 290 24.66 -9.21 17.24
N PRO A 291 25.45 -10.16 16.72
CA PRO A 291 26.18 -9.99 15.46
C PRO A 291 25.30 -10.21 14.23
N VAL A 292 25.60 -9.44 13.17
CA VAL A 292 25.18 -9.76 11.80
C VAL A 292 26.03 -10.94 11.32
N ILE A 293 25.36 -11.98 10.81
CA ILE A 293 25.99 -13.26 10.45
C ILE A 293 25.90 -13.56 8.96
N GLN A 294 24.89 -13.04 8.26
CA GLN A 294 24.77 -13.18 6.80
C GLN A 294 24.21 -11.90 6.17
N ILE A 295 24.67 -11.58 4.97
CA ILE A 295 24.13 -10.49 4.14
C ILE A 295 23.99 -11.02 2.71
N ALA A 296 22.76 -11.22 2.25
CA ALA A 296 22.47 -11.66 0.88
C ALA A 296 22.24 -10.47 -0.05
N ASN A 297 22.76 -10.54 -1.28
CA ASN A 297 22.61 -9.47 -2.27
C ASN A 297 22.22 -10.02 -3.63
N MET A 298 21.27 -9.35 -4.26
CA MET A 298 20.83 -9.56 -5.64
C MET A 298 20.96 -8.24 -6.39
N VAL A 299 21.77 -8.20 -7.44
CA VAL A 299 21.92 -6.99 -8.28
C VAL A 299 21.37 -7.26 -9.67
N THR A 300 20.40 -6.45 -10.08
CA THR A 300 19.72 -6.54 -11.37
C THR A 300 19.90 -5.24 -12.13
N ARG A 301 20.03 -5.30 -13.46
CA ARG A 301 19.99 -4.10 -14.31
C ARG A 301 18.56 -3.88 -14.78
N GLN A 302 18.08 -2.65 -14.69
CA GLN A 302 16.73 -2.30 -15.10
C GLN A 302 16.50 -2.69 -16.57
N GLY A 303 15.51 -3.54 -16.82
CA GLY A 303 15.19 -4.08 -18.15
C GLY A 303 15.64 -5.52 -18.38
N GLU A 304 16.50 -6.08 -17.52
CA GLU A 304 16.88 -7.50 -17.54
C GLU A 304 15.96 -8.32 -16.62
N ASP A 305 15.62 -9.54 -17.04
CA ASP A 305 14.72 -10.44 -16.29
C ASP A 305 15.40 -11.15 -15.10
N LYS A 306 16.74 -11.13 -15.05
CA LYS A 306 17.55 -11.92 -14.12
C LYS A 306 18.65 -11.08 -13.45
N PRO A 307 18.95 -11.33 -12.16
CA PRO A 307 20.08 -10.68 -11.50
C PRO A 307 21.41 -11.23 -12.02
N PHE A 308 22.34 -10.32 -12.33
CA PHE A 308 23.69 -10.66 -12.77
C PHE A 308 24.64 -10.90 -11.59
N VAL A 309 24.41 -10.25 -10.43
CA VAL A 309 25.14 -10.57 -9.18
C VAL A 309 24.21 -11.27 -8.20
N ARG A 310 24.70 -12.38 -7.64
CA ARG A 310 24.04 -13.23 -6.66
C ARG A 310 25.09 -13.68 -5.65
N ASN A 311 25.14 -13.08 -4.46
CA ASN A 311 26.12 -13.46 -3.44
C ASN A 311 25.53 -13.44 -2.03
N VAL A 312 26.23 -14.10 -1.10
CA VAL A 312 25.95 -14.05 0.33
C VAL A 312 27.26 -13.91 1.07
N PHE A 313 27.41 -12.82 1.81
CA PHE A 313 28.49 -12.68 2.76
C PHE A 313 28.12 -13.45 4.02
N THR A 314 28.90 -14.47 4.41
CA THR A 314 28.64 -15.29 5.60
C THR A 314 29.75 -15.17 6.62
N LEU A 315 29.40 -15.07 7.90
CA LEU A 315 30.34 -15.26 9.01
C LEU A 315 30.59 -16.77 9.20
N ASN A 316 31.87 -17.17 9.28
CA ASN A 316 32.38 -18.56 9.26
C ASN A 316 32.25 -19.27 7.90
N THR A 317 32.80 -20.49 7.81
CA THR A 317 32.81 -21.31 6.60
C THR A 317 31.40 -21.74 6.20
N CYS A 318 31.05 -21.61 4.93
CA CYS A 318 29.77 -22.07 4.39
C CYS A 318 30.04 -23.14 3.31
N SER A 319 29.26 -24.22 3.28
CA SER A 319 29.33 -25.18 2.17
C SER A 319 29.03 -24.46 0.86
N HIS A 320 29.73 -24.81 -0.23
CA HIS A 320 29.78 -24.03 -1.47
C HIS A 320 28.41 -23.43 -1.87
N ILE A 321 28.31 -22.12 -1.67
CA ILE A 321 27.34 -21.22 -2.28
C ILE A 321 28.19 -20.22 -3.06
N VAL A 322 27.84 -19.96 -4.30
CA VAL A 322 28.58 -19.05 -5.19
C VAL A 322 28.64 -17.64 -4.56
N GLY A 323 29.85 -17.07 -4.41
CA GLY A 323 30.05 -15.63 -4.20
C GLY A 323 30.74 -15.15 -2.90
N SER A 324 32.08 -15.11 -2.95
CA SER A 324 33.06 -14.12 -2.41
C SER A 324 33.20 -13.73 -0.93
N ASP A 325 34.45 -13.83 -0.45
CA ASP A 325 35.10 -13.16 0.69
C ASP A 325 35.38 -11.66 0.40
N VAL A 326 34.44 -10.74 0.70
CA VAL A 326 34.72 -9.28 0.67
C VAL A 326 33.93 -8.55 1.78
N GLN A 327 34.42 -7.41 2.26
CA GLN A 327 33.69 -6.51 3.15
C GLN A 327 32.51 -5.84 2.41
N TRP A 328 31.27 -5.99 2.90
CA TRP A 328 30.04 -5.54 2.22
C TRP A 328 30.03 -4.06 1.79
N ALA A 329 30.61 -3.16 2.59
CA ALA A 329 30.69 -1.74 2.23
C ALA A 329 31.54 -1.50 0.98
N GLU A 330 32.61 -2.29 0.78
CA GLU A 330 33.41 -2.23 -0.45
C GLU A 330 32.63 -2.78 -1.63
N PHE A 331 31.91 -3.88 -1.45
CA PHE A 331 31.00 -4.41 -2.47
C PHE A 331 29.99 -3.36 -2.96
N VAL A 332 29.32 -2.64 -2.05
CA VAL A 332 28.38 -1.57 -2.42
C VAL A 332 29.07 -0.45 -3.22
N ARG A 333 30.30 -0.07 -2.84
CA ARG A 333 31.09 0.94 -3.57
C ARG A 333 31.51 0.46 -4.96
N THR A 334 31.97 -0.78 -5.10
CA THR A 334 32.41 -1.35 -6.38
C THR A 334 31.24 -1.58 -7.34
N VAL A 335 30.12 -2.12 -6.84
CA VAL A 335 28.90 -2.33 -7.64
C VAL A 335 28.25 -1.01 -8.05
N ASP A 336 28.36 0.01 -7.20
CA ASP A 336 27.76 1.33 -7.39
C ASP A 336 26.25 1.26 -7.76
N PRO A 337 25.39 0.69 -6.90
CA PRO A 337 23.95 0.60 -7.18
C PRO A 337 23.28 1.98 -7.22
N ASP A 338 22.36 2.16 -8.16
CA ASP A 338 21.55 3.39 -8.31
C ASP A 338 20.34 3.39 -7.38
N VAL A 339 19.75 2.20 -7.19
CA VAL A 339 18.57 1.98 -6.36
C VAL A 339 18.86 0.86 -5.39
N ILE A 340 18.61 1.10 -4.11
CA ILE A 340 18.68 0.10 -3.05
C ILE A 340 17.25 -0.24 -2.62
N ILE A 341 16.90 -1.51 -2.72
CA ILE A 341 15.61 -2.07 -2.38
C ILE A 341 15.76 -3.19 -1.35
N GLY A 342 14.63 -3.61 -0.80
CA GLY A 342 14.53 -4.71 0.14
C GLY A 342 13.18 -4.67 0.83
N TYR A 343 13.04 -5.38 1.94
CA TYR A 343 11.81 -5.39 2.72
C TYR A 343 12.09 -5.00 4.17
N ASN A 344 11.65 -3.80 4.58
CA ASN A 344 11.94 -3.20 5.89
C ASN A 344 13.38 -2.68 6.09
N ILE A 345 14.12 -2.45 5.00
CA ILE A 345 15.50 -1.96 5.01
C ILE A 345 15.68 -0.60 5.68
N ALA A 346 14.67 0.27 5.59
CA ALA A 346 14.77 1.62 6.14
C ALA A 346 14.68 1.63 7.68
N ASN A 347 13.86 0.75 8.26
CA ASN A 347 13.63 0.73 9.70
C ASN A 347 14.50 -0.29 10.44
N PHE A 348 14.94 -1.36 9.77
CA PHE A 348 15.72 -2.43 10.38
C PHE A 348 17.11 -2.58 9.75
N ASP A 349 17.23 -3.05 8.50
CA ASP A 349 18.51 -3.52 7.97
C ASP A 349 19.61 -2.46 7.94
N LEU A 350 19.36 -1.30 7.32
CA LEU A 350 20.37 -0.23 7.21
C LEU A 350 20.71 0.39 8.58
N PRO A 351 19.74 0.78 9.44
CA PRO A 351 20.07 1.25 10.78
C PRO A 351 20.83 0.22 11.62
N TYR A 352 20.46 -1.06 11.55
CA TYR A 352 21.11 -2.13 12.31
C TYR A 352 22.57 -2.31 11.87
N LEU A 353 22.84 -2.29 10.57
CA LEU A 353 24.19 -2.37 10.02
C LEU A 353 25.08 -1.20 10.47
N LEU A 354 24.55 0.03 10.46
CA LEU A 354 25.29 1.21 10.92
C LEU A 354 25.55 1.17 12.44
N ASP A 355 24.52 0.90 13.24
CA ASP A 355 24.64 0.80 14.70
C ASP A 355 25.61 -0.34 15.10
N ARG A 356 25.62 -1.45 14.35
CA ARG A 356 26.55 -2.56 14.54
C ARG A 356 27.98 -2.17 14.17
N ALA A 357 28.16 -1.44 13.07
CA ALA A 357 29.46 -0.94 12.67
C ALA A 357 30.04 0.02 13.72
N ASP A 358 29.22 0.89 14.30
CA ASP A 358 29.60 1.76 15.43
C ASP A 358 30.00 0.95 16.67
N ALA A 359 29.21 -0.07 17.03
CA ALA A 359 29.53 -0.94 18.16
C ALA A 359 30.87 -1.69 17.97
N LEU A 360 31.19 -2.05 16.73
CA LEU A 360 32.46 -2.69 16.34
C LEU A 360 33.59 -1.69 16.06
N LYS A 361 33.34 -0.38 16.17
CA LYS A 361 34.28 0.71 15.85
C LYS A 361 34.82 0.66 14.41
N SER A 362 33.99 0.21 13.46
CA SER A 362 34.34 0.16 12.03
C SER A 362 34.18 1.54 11.40
N THR A 363 35.31 2.22 11.16
CA THR A 363 35.33 3.62 10.71
C THR A 363 34.90 3.82 9.26
N ASN A 364 35.11 2.82 8.40
CA ASN A 364 34.93 2.94 6.94
C ASN A 364 33.56 2.43 6.44
N PHE A 365 32.79 1.76 7.31
CA PHE A 365 31.50 1.18 6.92
C PHE A 365 30.46 2.25 6.55
N HIS A 366 30.53 3.41 7.20
CA HIS A 366 29.58 4.52 7.00
C HIS A 366 29.68 5.19 5.62
N GLN A 367 30.71 4.89 4.83
CA GLN A 367 30.91 5.43 3.48
C GLN A 367 30.13 4.60 2.44
N LEU A 368 28.79 4.64 2.53
CA LEU A 368 27.88 3.92 1.63
C LEU A 368 27.34 4.79 0.48
N GLY A 369 27.38 6.12 0.63
CA GLY A 369 26.91 7.06 -0.40
C GLY A 369 27.85 7.15 -1.61
N ARG A 370 27.52 8.04 -2.55
CA ARG A 370 28.39 8.34 -3.70
C ARG A 370 29.43 9.43 -3.42
N ILE A 371 29.33 10.14 -2.30
CA ILE A 371 30.26 11.21 -1.92
C ILE A 371 31.28 10.67 -0.93
N ILE A 372 32.56 10.89 -1.23
CA ILE A 372 33.69 10.29 -0.52
C ILE A 372 33.76 10.79 0.94
N ALA A 373 33.56 12.09 1.13
CA ALA A 373 33.69 12.74 2.44
C ALA A 373 32.44 12.59 3.33
N THR A 374 31.28 12.23 2.77
CA THR A 374 30.03 12.14 3.53
C THR A 374 29.83 10.74 4.12
N LYS A 375 29.53 10.68 5.42
CA LYS A 375 29.12 9.45 6.10
C LYS A 375 27.61 9.33 6.11
N ALA A 376 27.11 8.12 5.87
CA ALA A 376 25.71 7.78 6.02
C ALA A 376 25.26 8.01 7.47
N LYS A 377 24.07 8.57 7.67
CA LYS A 377 23.53 8.87 9.00
C LYS A 377 22.11 8.38 9.12
N VAL A 378 21.77 7.86 10.30
CA VAL A 378 20.38 7.51 10.63
C VAL A 378 19.64 8.79 11.02
N GLY A 379 18.66 9.18 10.22
CA GLY A 379 17.68 10.21 10.54
C GLY A 379 16.38 9.58 11.06
N THR A 380 15.67 10.29 11.94
CA THR A 380 14.31 9.95 12.32
C THR A 380 13.33 10.89 11.62
N SER A 381 12.31 10.31 11.00
CA SER A 381 11.27 11.05 10.29
C SER A 381 9.89 10.64 10.80
N ARG A 382 9.03 11.61 11.05
CA ARG A 382 7.64 11.40 11.46
C ARG A 382 6.72 11.84 10.33
N PHE A 383 6.05 10.88 9.72
CA PHE A 383 5.05 11.13 8.69
C PHE A 383 3.64 11.00 9.28
N SER A 384 2.80 12.01 9.09
CA SER A 384 1.42 12.01 9.59
C SER A 384 0.43 12.46 8.52
N SER A 385 -0.56 11.63 8.24
CA SER A 385 -1.69 12.00 7.39
C SER A 385 -2.94 11.19 7.74
N LYS A 386 -4.13 11.73 7.46
CA LYS A 386 -5.39 10.97 7.66
C LYS A 386 -5.48 9.72 6.77
N ALA A 387 -4.87 9.75 5.58
CA ALA A 387 -4.95 8.67 4.60
C ALA A 387 -3.99 7.51 4.91
N TYR A 388 -2.76 7.82 5.32
CA TYR A 388 -1.71 6.83 5.58
C TYR A 388 -1.46 6.56 7.08
N GLY A 389 -2.11 7.31 7.97
CA GLY A 389 -1.88 7.26 9.41
C GLY A 389 -0.65 8.06 9.84
N THR A 390 -0.29 7.91 11.12
CA THR A 390 0.94 8.43 11.69
C THR A 390 1.95 7.29 11.78
N ARG A 391 3.16 7.50 11.26
CA ARG A 391 4.26 6.55 11.33
C ARG A 391 5.54 7.31 11.67
N GLU A 392 6.33 6.70 12.53
CA GLU A 392 7.72 7.07 12.73
C GLU A 392 8.57 6.07 11.97
N SER A 393 9.46 6.58 11.14
CA SER A 393 10.38 5.77 10.35
C SER A 393 11.80 6.25 10.61
N LYS A 394 12.72 5.29 10.66
CA LYS A 394 14.14 5.61 10.49
C LYS A 394 14.39 5.70 8.98
N GLU A 395 15.26 6.62 8.61
CA GLU A 395 15.72 6.79 7.24
C GLU A 395 17.23 6.93 7.30
N VAL A 396 17.95 6.13 6.52
CA VAL A 396 19.39 6.31 6.40
C VAL A 396 19.63 7.29 5.27
N ILE A 397 20.31 8.39 5.55
CA ILE A 397 20.60 9.42 4.56
C ILE A 397 21.99 9.15 3.99
N PHE A 398 22.05 8.86 2.69
CA PHE A 398 23.29 8.83 1.92
C PHE A 398 23.08 9.44 0.53
N ASP A 399 24.09 10.17 0.06
CA ASP A 399 23.99 11.00 -1.14
C ASP A 399 24.01 10.15 -2.43
N GLY A 400 23.13 10.48 -3.38
CA GLY A 400 23.18 10.02 -4.76
C GLY A 400 22.69 8.60 -5.08
N ARG A 401 22.04 7.92 -4.13
CA ARG A 401 21.42 6.60 -4.34
C ARG A 401 19.96 6.63 -3.88
N LEU A 402 19.05 6.09 -4.70
CA LEU A 402 17.64 6.00 -4.34
C LEU A 402 17.38 4.82 -3.39
N GLN A 403 16.47 5.00 -2.43
CA GLN A 403 16.00 3.94 -1.55
C GLN A 403 14.52 3.65 -1.83
N VAL A 404 14.19 2.39 -2.12
CA VAL A 404 12.81 1.94 -2.34
C VAL A 404 12.53 0.73 -1.47
N ASP A 405 12.12 1.00 -0.23
CA ASP A 405 11.67 -0.05 0.68
C ASP A 405 10.29 -0.56 0.26
N ILE A 406 10.23 -1.83 -0.16
CA ILE A 406 9.02 -2.46 -0.67
C ILE A 406 7.95 -2.54 0.43
N LEU A 407 8.31 -2.64 1.72
CA LEU A 407 7.33 -2.59 2.80
C LEU A 407 6.59 -1.25 2.82
N GLN A 408 7.30 -0.13 2.68
CA GLN A 408 6.69 1.20 2.66
C GLN A 408 5.78 1.37 1.44
N PHE A 409 6.22 0.89 0.27
CA PHE A 409 5.41 0.87 -0.95
C PHE A 409 4.11 0.08 -0.73
N MET A 410 4.21 -1.15 -0.21
CA MET A 410 3.05 -2.02 0.05
C MET A 410 2.06 -1.36 1.01
N GLN A 411 2.56 -0.71 2.06
CA GLN A 411 1.74 -0.01 3.05
C GLN A 411 1.06 1.27 2.52
N ARG A 412 1.62 1.90 1.48
CA ARG A 412 1.07 3.11 0.85
C ARG A 412 0.00 2.75 -0.20
N GLU A 413 0.30 1.79 -1.08
CA GLU A 413 -0.55 1.47 -2.24
C GLU A 413 -1.63 0.42 -1.93
N TYR A 414 -1.36 -0.54 -1.04
CA TYR A 414 -2.25 -1.68 -0.80
C TYR A 414 -2.82 -1.70 0.61
N LYS A 415 -4.09 -2.13 0.72
CA LYS A 415 -4.81 -2.30 1.99
C LYS A 415 -4.92 -3.79 2.34
N LEU A 416 -3.85 -4.35 2.91
CA LEU A 416 -3.73 -5.78 3.21
C LEU A 416 -4.06 -6.12 4.67
N ARG A 417 -4.39 -7.38 4.96
CA ARG A 417 -4.59 -7.87 6.35
C ARG A 417 -3.26 -8.02 7.09
N SER A 418 -2.22 -8.44 6.40
CA SER A 418 -0.85 -8.54 6.90
C SER A 418 0.11 -7.94 5.87
N TYR A 419 1.19 -7.32 6.36
CA TYR A 419 2.28 -6.75 5.57
C TYR A 419 3.59 -7.45 5.90
N THR A 420 3.55 -8.74 6.24
CA THR A 420 4.76 -9.57 6.29
C THR A 420 5.18 -9.90 4.86
N LEU A 421 6.49 -10.05 4.61
CA LEU A 421 7.01 -10.44 3.30
C LEU A 421 6.35 -11.74 2.81
N ASN A 422 6.09 -12.67 3.72
CA ASN A 422 5.44 -13.94 3.42
C ASN A 422 3.99 -13.77 2.94
N ALA A 423 3.18 -12.98 3.67
CA ALA A 423 1.79 -12.73 3.29
C ALA A 423 1.67 -11.98 1.96
N VAL A 424 2.54 -10.98 1.74
CA VAL A 424 2.60 -10.23 0.48
C VAL A 424 3.03 -11.14 -0.67
N SER A 425 4.07 -11.95 -0.49
CA SER A 425 4.52 -12.91 -1.50
C SER A 425 3.43 -13.94 -1.83
N ALA A 426 2.71 -14.44 -0.83
CA ALA A 426 1.63 -15.39 -1.03
C ALA A 426 0.47 -14.77 -1.83
N GLN A 427 0.13 -13.51 -1.55
CA GLN A 427 -0.96 -12.82 -2.23
C GLN A 427 -0.62 -12.43 -3.66
N PHE A 428 0.58 -11.88 -3.90
CA PHE A 428 0.93 -11.35 -5.20
C PHE A 428 1.72 -12.34 -6.05
N LEU A 429 2.69 -13.06 -5.51
CA LEU A 429 3.48 -14.05 -6.25
C LEU A 429 2.80 -15.43 -6.30
N GLY A 430 1.95 -15.74 -5.32
CA GLY A 430 1.37 -17.08 -5.16
C GLY A 430 2.33 -18.05 -4.48
N GLU A 431 3.39 -17.54 -3.85
CA GLU A 431 4.45 -18.32 -3.24
C GLU A 431 4.50 -18.07 -1.73
N GLN A 432 4.68 -19.13 -0.95
CA GLN A 432 4.91 -19.05 0.48
C GLN A 432 6.39 -19.34 0.76
N LYS A 433 6.93 -18.69 1.79
CA LYS A 433 8.26 -19.03 2.32
C LYS A 433 8.14 -19.77 3.66
N GLU A 434 9.08 -20.69 3.90
CA GLU A 434 9.38 -21.11 5.28
C GLU A 434 9.83 -19.85 6.01
N GLU A 435 9.31 -19.61 7.21
CA GLU A 435 9.70 -18.47 8.04
C GLU A 435 10.43 -19.05 9.24
N VAL A 436 11.75 -18.85 9.29
CA VAL A 436 12.60 -19.43 10.33
C VAL A 436 12.51 -18.54 11.57
N HIS A 437 12.21 -19.13 12.72
CA HIS A 437 12.13 -18.37 13.97
C HIS A 437 13.52 -17.86 14.38
N HIS A 438 13.60 -16.63 14.90
CA HIS A 438 14.87 -15.97 15.26
C HIS A 438 15.75 -16.79 16.24
N SER A 439 15.13 -17.57 17.14
CA SER A 439 15.87 -18.46 18.05
C SER A 439 16.58 -19.62 17.34
N ALA A 440 16.03 -20.10 16.22
CA ALA A 440 16.61 -21.18 15.43
C ALA A 440 17.77 -20.70 14.55
N ILE A 441 17.80 -19.41 14.19
CA ILE A 441 18.88 -18.81 13.39
C ILE A 441 20.24 -18.99 14.10
N THR A 442 20.29 -18.68 15.40
CA THR A 442 21.50 -18.83 16.21
C THR A 442 21.96 -20.29 16.31
N GLU A 443 21.02 -21.23 16.38
CA GLU A 443 21.33 -22.67 16.40
C GLU A 443 21.85 -23.16 15.03
N LEU A 444 21.25 -22.69 13.92
CA LEU A 444 21.71 -23.00 12.56
C LEU A 444 23.10 -22.40 12.27
N GLN A 445 23.38 -21.20 12.76
CA GLN A 445 24.67 -20.53 12.56
C GLN A 445 25.81 -21.26 13.28
N ASN A 446 25.56 -21.69 14.52
CA ASN A 446 26.54 -22.42 15.36
C ASN A 446 26.68 -23.91 15.01
N GLY A 447 25.88 -24.40 14.05
CA GLY A 447 25.96 -25.76 13.54
C GLY A 447 27.08 -25.98 12.51
N THR A 448 26.76 -26.74 11.47
CA THR A 448 27.69 -27.16 10.42
C THR A 448 27.73 -26.17 9.24
N PRO A 449 28.72 -26.28 8.34
CA PRO A 449 28.72 -25.52 7.09
C PRO A 449 27.43 -25.70 6.26
N ASP A 450 26.77 -26.85 6.34
CA ASP A 450 25.51 -27.12 5.66
C ASP A 450 24.29 -26.45 6.32
N SER A 451 24.27 -26.32 7.65
CA SER A 451 23.22 -25.55 8.33
C SER A 451 23.34 -24.06 8.01
N ARG A 452 24.55 -23.52 7.90
CA ARG A 452 24.81 -22.16 7.40
C ARG A 452 24.45 -22.00 5.93
N ARG A 453 24.65 -23.02 5.10
CA ARG A 453 24.18 -23.06 3.71
C ARG A 453 22.66 -22.99 3.61
N ARG A 454 21.92 -23.71 4.48
CA ARG A 454 20.45 -23.61 4.55
C ARG A 454 20.02 -22.18 4.90
N LEU A 455 20.68 -21.54 5.86
CA LEU A 455 20.39 -20.15 6.24
C LEU A 455 20.70 -19.17 5.10
N ALA A 456 21.80 -19.38 4.37
CA ALA A 456 22.18 -18.52 3.25
C ALA A 456 21.20 -18.64 2.05
N ILE A 457 20.66 -19.82 1.79
CA ILE A 457 19.58 -19.98 0.79
C ILE A 457 18.30 -19.27 1.24
N TYR A 458 17.99 -19.32 2.54
CA TYR A 458 16.87 -18.59 3.12
C TYR A 458 17.04 -17.07 2.94
N CYS A 459 18.20 -16.53 3.32
CA CYS A 459 18.53 -15.10 3.16
C CYS A 459 18.55 -14.67 1.68
N LEU A 460 19.08 -15.48 0.75
CA LEU A 460 19.00 -15.21 -0.70
C LEU A 460 17.56 -15.14 -1.21
N LYS A 461 16.68 -16.01 -0.70
CA LYS A 461 15.26 -15.97 -1.07
C LYS A 461 14.63 -14.67 -0.58
N ASP A 462 14.93 -14.26 0.64
CA ASP A 462 14.42 -13.02 1.22
C ASP A 462 14.97 -11.77 0.53
N ALA A 463 16.22 -11.78 0.08
CA ALA A 463 16.77 -10.74 -0.78
C ALA A 463 16.14 -10.71 -2.19
N TYR A 464 15.67 -11.84 -2.74
CA TYR A 464 15.13 -11.90 -4.11
C TYR A 464 13.62 -11.62 -4.21
N LEU A 465 12.84 -11.94 -3.18
CA LEU A 465 11.40 -11.69 -3.17
C LEU A 465 11.03 -10.20 -3.37
N PRO A 466 11.72 -9.20 -2.77
CA PRO A 466 11.48 -7.78 -2.99
C PRO A 466 11.67 -7.37 -4.46
N GLN A 467 12.72 -7.84 -5.11
CA GLN A 467 12.95 -7.63 -6.55
C GLN A 467 11.76 -8.14 -7.38
N ARG A 468 11.35 -9.40 -7.15
CA ARG A 468 10.21 -9.99 -7.88
C ARG A 468 8.89 -9.28 -7.60
N LEU A 469 8.67 -8.80 -6.38
CA LEU A 469 7.50 -8.00 -6.03
C LEU A 469 7.51 -6.65 -6.76
N MET A 470 8.66 -5.98 -6.78
CA MET A 470 8.84 -4.71 -7.49
C MET A 470 8.52 -4.87 -8.99
N ASP A 471 9.04 -5.92 -9.62
CA ASP A 471 8.84 -6.20 -11.05
C ASP A 471 7.38 -6.57 -11.34
N LYS A 472 6.79 -7.48 -10.55
CA LYS A 472 5.39 -7.92 -10.75
C LYS A 472 4.38 -6.80 -10.55
N LEU A 473 4.64 -5.90 -9.60
CA LEU A 473 3.76 -4.76 -9.29
C LEU A 473 4.12 -3.52 -10.12
N MET A 474 5.18 -3.60 -10.93
CA MET A 474 5.68 -2.50 -11.77
C MET A 474 5.92 -1.23 -10.93
N CYS A 475 6.37 -1.43 -9.68
CA CYS A 475 6.48 -0.38 -8.66
C CYS A 475 7.37 0.76 -9.14
N PHE A 476 8.58 0.41 -9.60
CA PHE A 476 9.57 1.38 -10.04
C PHE A 476 9.06 2.21 -11.23
N ILE A 477 8.51 1.54 -12.25
CA ILE A 477 7.92 2.18 -13.44
C ILE A 477 6.82 3.17 -13.07
N ASN A 478 5.88 2.75 -12.22
CA ASN A 478 4.75 3.59 -11.80
C ASN A 478 5.23 4.85 -11.05
N TYR A 479 6.26 4.73 -10.22
CA TYR A 479 6.81 5.86 -9.47
C TYR A 479 7.65 6.78 -10.35
N THR A 480 8.41 6.24 -11.30
CA THR A 480 9.12 7.04 -12.31
C THR A 480 8.14 7.89 -13.13
N GLU A 481 7.04 7.30 -13.60
CA GLU A 481 6.01 8.05 -14.34
C GLU A 481 5.30 9.08 -13.45
N MET A 482 5.06 8.76 -12.17
CA MET A 482 4.54 9.74 -11.22
C MET A 482 5.49 10.92 -11.03
N ALA A 483 6.80 10.68 -10.90
CA ALA A 483 7.83 11.72 -10.76
C ALA A 483 7.90 12.61 -12.01
N ARG A 484 7.83 12.01 -13.21
CA ARG A 484 7.81 12.70 -14.51
C ARG A 484 6.56 13.59 -14.66
N VAL A 485 5.37 13.05 -14.36
CA VAL A 485 4.09 13.76 -14.48
C VAL A 485 3.95 14.90 -13.46
N THR A 486 4.42 14.70 -12.24
CA THR A 486 4.28 15.70 -11.16
C THR A 486 5.47 16.66 -11.07
N GLY A 487 6.59 16.32 -11.70
CA GLY A 487 7.79 17.15 -11.75
C GLY A 487 8.50 17.29 -10.40
N ILE A 488 8.38 16.31 -9.50
CA ILE A 488 9.09 16.28 -8.22
C ILE A 488 10.22 15.25 -8.25
N PRO A 489 11.23 15.37 -7.37
CA PRO A 489 12.25 14.33 -7.18
C PRO A 489 11.64 12.97 -6.84
N PHE A 490 12.30 11.87 -7.24
CA PHE A 490 11.79 10.51 -6.98
C PHE A 490 11.69 10.22 -5.48
N LYS A 491 12.68 10.65 -4.68
CA LYS A 491 12.70 10.46 -3.21
C LYS A 491 11.46 11.03 -2.50
N ASP A 492 10.93 12.14 -3.00
CA ASP A 492 9.75 12.79 -2.40
C ASP A 492 8.47 11.95 -2.55
N LEU A 493 8.41 10.99 -3.48
CA LEU A 493 7.26 10.09 -3.62
C LEU A 493 7.10 9.16 -2.42
N LEU A 494 8.21 8.78 -1.79
CA LEU A 494 8.26 7.88 -0.64
C LEU A 494 8.28 8.62 0.69
N THR A 495 8.82 9.84 0.75
CA THR A 495 8.94 10.60 2.01
C THR A 495 7.84 11.64 2.19
N ARG A 496 7.30 12.21 1.10
CA ARG A 496 6.26 13.25 1.13
C ARG A 496 4.87 12.70 0.78
N GLY A 497 3.86 13.56 0.96
CA GLY A 497 2.45 13.30 0.63
C GLY A 497 2.02 13.92 -0.71
N GLN A 498 0.72 13.94 -0.99
CA GLN A 498 0.19 14.41 -2.27
C GLN A 498 0.30 15.93 -2.50
N GLN A 499 0.43 16.74 -1.43
CA GLN A 499 0.43 18.21 -1.54
C GLN A 499 1.62 18.75 -2.36
N ILE A 500 2.83 18.18 -2.21
CA ILE A 500 4.02 18.67 -2.91
C ILE A 500 3.91 18.53 -4.43
N LYS A 501 3.20 17.48 -4.90
CA LYS A 501 2.94 17.22 -6.32
C LYS A 501 2.11 18.33 -6.95
N VAL A 502 1.03 18.73 -6.27
CA VAL A 502 0.15 19.81 -6.74
C VAL A 502 0.88 21.15 -6.73
N VAL A 503 1.68 21.41 -5.69
CA VAL A 503 2.50 22.63 -5.60
C VAL A 503 3.50 22.73 -6.76
N SER A 504 4.21 21.63 -7.06
CA SER A 504 5.13 21.58 -8.21
C SER A 504 4.41 21.89 -9.53
N GLN A 505 3.28 21.23 -9.79
CA GLN A 505 2.50 21.44 -11.02
C GLN A 505 1.97 22.87 -11.13
N LEU A 506 1.47 23.44 -10.01
CA LEU A 506 0.98 24.80 -9.96
C LEU A 506 2.11 25.78 -10.30
N MET A 507 3.25 25.68 -9.61
CA MET A 507 4.41 26.56 -9.79
C MET A 507 4.98 26.48 -11.22
N ARG A 508 5.03 25.28 -11.84
CA ARG A 508 5.49 25.12 -13.23
C ARG A 508 4.62 25.87 -14.24
N LYS A 509 3.30 25.95 -14.00
CA LYS A 509 2.39 26.76 -14.83
C LYS A 509 2.41 28.25 -14.46
N GLN A 510 2.96 28.60 -13.31
CA GLN A 510 2.86 29.92 -12.67
C GLN A 510 4.05 30.86 -12.94
N ARG A 511 4.93 30.64 -13.92
CA ARG A 511 6.19 31.41 -14.09
C ARG A 511 6.07 32.96 -14.05
N LYS A 512 4.87 33.56 -14.20
CA LYS A 512 4.58 35.01 -14.14
C LYS A 512 3.84 35.55 -12.90
N THR A 513 3.41 34.73 -11.93
CA THR A 513 2.64 35.22 -10.76
C THR A 513 3.27 34.81 -9.44
N ALA A 514 3.17 35.63 -8.39
CA ALA A 514 3.69 35.37 -7.05
C ALA A 514 2.59 34.74 -6.17
N SER A 515 2.92 33.68 -5.42
CA SER A 515 1.97 33.04 -4.47
C SER A 515 2.30 33.30 -3.01
N SER A 516 1.30 33.70 -2.23
CA SER A 516 1.35 33.73 -0.77
C SER A 516 0.26 32.87 -0.15
N CYS A 517 0.50 32.42 1.08
CA CYS A 517 -0.36 31.50 1.82
C CYS A 517 -1.09 32.23 2.96
N PRO A 518 -2.40 32.46 2.87
CA PRO A 518 -3.20 32.72 4.05
C PRO A 518 -3.47 31.41 4.82
N GLN A 519 -3.39 31.43 6.15
CA GLN A 519 -3.79 30.30 7.00
C GLN A 519 -5.25 30.49 7.45
N SER A 520 -6.09 29.47 7.26
CA SER A 520 -7.42 29.44 7.86
C SER A 520 -7.79 28.03 8.36
N ASN A 521 -8.46 27.99 9.51
CA ASN A 521 -8.84 26.77 10.25
C ASN A 521 -10.32 26.29 10.19
N PRO A 522 -11.25 26.77 9.34
CA PRO A 522 -12.61 26.23 9.34
C PRO A 522 -12.74 24.81 8.74
N LYS A 523 -13.66 24.00 9.27
CA LYS A 523 -14.17 22.79 8.60
C LYS A 523 -15.30 23.19 7.64
N TYR A 524 -15.43 22.51 6.50
CA TYR A 524 -16.48 22.75 5.50
C TYR A 524 -17.36 21.51 5.28
N GLU A 525 -18.55 21.71 4.72
CA GLU A 525 -19.52 20.65 4.43
C GLU A 525 -19.10 19.80 3.21
N GLY A 526 -19.08 18.48 3.38
CA GLY A 526 -18.66 17.51 2.37
C GLY A 526 -19.74 17.13 1.34
N ALA A 527 -19.59 15.95 0.75
CA ALA A 527 -20.54 15.39 -0.21
C ALA A 527 -21.85 14.91 0.44
N THR A 528 -22.93 14.88 -0.34
CA THR A 528 -24.20 14.25 0.04
C THR A 528 -24.21 12.77 -0.35
N VAL A 529 -24.84 11.97 0.50
CA VAL A 529 -25.19 10.58 0.22
C VAL A 529 -26.70 10.47 0.29
N ILE A 530 -27.33 10.15 -0.85
CA ILE A 530 -28.78 9.95 -0.95
C ILE A 530 -29.18 8.84 0.03
N GLU A 531 -30.33 9.01 0.69
CA GLU A 531 -30.84 7.97 1.59
C GLU A 531 -31.11 6.69 0.80
N PRO A 532 -30.52 5.55 1.20
CA PRO A 532 -30.69 4.30 0.50
C PRO A 532 -32.09 3.73 0.74
N GLU A 533 -32.77 3.33 -0.32
CA GLU A 533 -33.90 2.42 -0.23
C GLU A 533 -33.36 1.01 0.05
N LYS A 534 -33.35 0.65 1.32
CA LYS A 534 -32.75 -0.62 1.77
C LYS A 534 -33.58 -1.77 1.26
N GLY A 535 -32.93 -2.79 0.72
CA GLY A 535 -33.63 -3.94 0.20
C GLY A 535 -32.77 -4.90 -0.61
N TYR A 536 -33.37 -6.03 -0.93
CA TYR A 536 -32.88 -6.97 -1.92
C TYR A 536 -33.63 -6.75 -3.23
N TYR A 537 -32.88 -6.42 -4.28
CA TYR A 537 -33.38 -6.15 -5.61
C TYR A 537 -33.00 -7.31 -6.54
N ASP A 538 -33.99 -8.12 -6.92
CA ASP A 538 -33.85 -9.14 -7.99
C ASP A 538 -34.25 -8.59 -9.36
N VAL A 539 -34.01 -7.29 -9.56
CA VAL A 539 -34.13 -6.60 -10.84
C VAL A 539 -32.81 -5.90 -11.14
N PRO A 540 -32.43 -5.71 -12.42
CA PRO A 540 -31.18 -5.06 -12.76
C PRO A 540 -31.19 -3.57 -12.35
N ILE A 541 -30.13 -3.14 -11.65
CA ILE A 541 -29.94 -1.76 -11.19
C ILE A 541 -28.79 -1.12 -11.96
N ALA A 542 -29.09 -0.14 -12.80
CA ALA A 542 -28.08 0.59 -13.56
C ALA A 542 -27.33 1.57 -12.64
N THR A 543 -26.02 1.65 -12.79
CA THR A 543 -25.18 2.63 -12.08
C THR A 543 -24.60 3.61 -13.08
N LEU A 544 -24.91 4.89 -12.88
CA LEU A 544 -24.32 5.99 -13.63
C LEU A 544 -23.36 6.76 -12.71
N ASP A 545 -22.18 7.12 -13.21
CA ASP A 545 -21.11 7.77 -12.44
C ASP A 545 -20.54 8.98 -13.19
N PHE A 546 -20.23 10.05 -12.47
CA PHE A 546 -19.64 11.25 -13.06
C PHE A 546 -18.15 11.04 -13.33
N ALA A 547 -17.74 11.20 -14.59
CA ALA A 547 -16.34 11.10 -14.97
C ALA A 547 -15.51 12.24 -14.36
N SER A 548 -14.74 11.93 -13.31
CA SER A 548 -13.90 12.89 -12.60
C SER A 548 -14.70 14.09 -12.06
N LEU A 549 -15.76 13.83 -11.29
CA LEU A 549 -16.71 14.84 -10.79
C LEU A 549 -16.07 16.17 -10.34
N TYR A 550 -15.24 16.15 -9.30
CA TYR A 550 -14.68 17.39 -8.73
C TYR A 550 -13.75 18.15 -9.70
N PRO A 551 -12.78 17.50 -10.39
CA PRO A 551 -12.07 18.16 -11.47
C PRO A 551 -12.98 18.79 -12.53
N SER A 552 -14.03 18.09 -12.94
CA SER A 552 -14.97 18.56 -13.97
C SER A 552 -15.77 19.78 -13.51
N ILE A 553 -16.22 19.81 -12.26
CA ILE A 553 -16.89 20.98 -11.64
C ILE A 553 -15.95 22.19 -11.61
N MET A 554 -14.71 21.99 -11.16
CA MET A 554 -13.72 23.08 -11.08
C MET A 554 -13.43 23.69 -12.45
N MET A 555 -13.36 22.87 -13.51
CA MET A 555 -13.19 23.34 -14.87
C MET A 555 -14.43 24.05 -15.42
N ALA A 556 -15.61 23.43 -15.30
CA ALA A 556 -16.87 23.95 -15.86
C ALA A 556 -17.26 25.32 -15.28
N HIS A 557 -16.99 25.55 -14.00
CA HIS A 557 -17.32 26.79 -13.30
C HIS A 557 -16.10 27.69 -13.05
N ASN A 558 -14.97 27.43 -13.72
CA ASN A 558 -13.74 28.24 -13.63
C ASN A 558 -13.25 28.52 -12.19
N LEU A 559 -13.37 27.53 -11.30
CA LEU A 559 -13.04 27.68 -9.87
C LEU A 559 -11.52 27.65 -9.66
N CYS A 560 -10.95 28.77 -9.23
CA CYS A 560 -9.52 28.92 -9.02
C CYS A 560 -9.20 30.01 -7.99
N TYR A 561 -8.02 29.95 -7.37
CA TYR A 561 -7.47 31.02 -6.53
C TYR A 561 -7.46 32.37 -7.26
N THR A 562 -7.09 32.35 -8.54
CA THR A 562 -6.93 33.55 -9.38
C THR A 562 -8.24 34.16 -9.87
N THR A 563 -9.35 33.45 -9.73
CA THR A 563 -10.67 33.87 -10.21
C THR A 563 -11.60 34.20 -9.05
N LEU A 564 -11.26 33.84 -7.81
CA LEU A 564 -11.99 34.20 -6.60
C LEU A 564 -12.05 35.73 -6.43
N VAL A 565 -13.24 36.32 -6.33
CA VAL A 565 -13.41 37.78 -6.21
C VAL A 565 -14.23 38.13 -4.96
N SER A 566 -13.95 39.30 -4.37
CA SER A 566 -14.73 39.84 -3.26
C SER A 566 -15.94 40.64 -3.75
N LYS A 567 -17.01 40.69 -2.94
CA LYS A 567 -18.19 41.50 -3.23
C LYS A 567 -17.86 42.99 -3.38
N GLN A 568 -16.96 43.50 -2.55
CA GLN A 568 -16.49 44.89 -2.62
C GLN A 568 -15.89 45.25 -3.98
N TYR A 569 -15.13 44.32 -4.59
CA TYR A 569 -14.53 44.54 -5.89
C TYR A 569 -15.59 44.54 -7.01
N ILE A 570 -16.58 43.63 -6.91
CA ILE A 570 -17.73 43.56 -7.83
C ILE A 570 -18.50 44.90 -7.81
N ASP A 571 -18.83 45.38 -6.62
CA ASP A 571 -19.61 46.61 -6.44
C ASP A 571 -18.82 47.85 -6.93
N ALA A 572 -17.51 47.92 -6.64
CA ALA A 572 -16.65 49.02 -7.08
C ALA A 572 -16.48 49.09 -8.61
N HIS A 573 -16.44 47.96 -9.30
CA HIS A 573 -16.23 47.89 -10.75
C HIS A 573 -17.51 47.65 -11.56
N LYS A 574 -18.68 47.63 -10.88
CA LYS A 574 -20.01 47.42 -11.50
C LYS A 574 -20.06 46.18 -12.40
N LEU A 575 -19.49 45.07 -11.92
CA LEU A 575 -19.45 43.82 -12.69
C LEU A 575 -20.84 43.16 -12.79
N VAL A 576 -21.13 42.53 -13.92
CA VAL A 576 -22.43 41.92 -14.22
C VAL A 576 -22.42 40.42 -13.94
N LYS A 577 -23.42 39.93 -13.20
CA LYS A 577 -23.60 38.51 -12.90
C LYS A 577 -23.84 37.70 -14.19
N ASP A 578 -23.28 36.49 -14.24
CA ASP A 578 -23.35 35.52 -15.35
C ASP A 578 -22.66 35.96 -16.66
N LYS A 579 -22.14 37.19 -16.71
CA LYS A 579 -21.25 37.68 -17.78
C LYS A 579 -19.82 37.84 -17.30
N ASP A 580 -19.63 38.57 -16.20
CA ASP A 580 -18.30 38.87 -15.65
C ASP A 580 -17.94 37.95 -14.49
N TYR A 581 -18.93 37.55 -13.68
CA TYR A 581 -18.73 36.67 -12.54
C TYR A 581 -19.91 35.71 -12.36
N ILE A 582 -19.65 34.57 -11.73
CA ILE A 582 -20.65 33.61 -11.27
C ILE A 582 -20.76 33.65 -9.74
N GLN A 583 -21.95 33.35 -9.24
CA GLN A 583 -22.22 33.15 -7.82
C GLN A 583 -22.46 31.67 -7.57
N THR A 584 -21.69 31.09 -6.67
CA THR A 584 -21.79 29.68 -6.28
C THR A 584 -22.95 29.46 -5.30
N PRO A 585 -23.43 28.21 -5.10
CA PRO A 585 -24.50 27.92 -4.15
C PRO A 585 -24.17 28.34 -2.70
N GLN A 586 -22.88 28.43 -2.35
CA GLN A 586 -22.40 28.88 -1.03
C GLN A 586 -22.17 30.41 -0.95
N ASN A 587 -22.65 31.18 -1.93
CA ASN A 587 -22.49 32.64 -2.03
C ASN A 587 -21.02 33.13 -2.14
N HIS A 588 -20.13 32.30 -2.69
CA HIS A 588 -18.81 32.75 -3.14
C HIS A 588 -18.86 33.19 -4.60
N PHE A 589 -18.01 34.14 -4.98
CA PHE A 589 -18.00 34.76 -6.30
C PHE A 589 -16.72 34.43 -7.06
N PHE A 590 -16.85 34.03 -8.33
CA PHE A 590 -15.71 33.71 -9.20
C PHE A 590 -15.85 34.38 -10.56
N MET A 591 -14.76 34.89 -11.14
CA MET A 591 -14.74 35.44 -12.50
C MET A 591 -15.06 34.36 -13.55
N THR A 592 -15.78 34.76 -14.60
CA THR A 592 -16.01 33.90 -15.77
C THR A 592 -14.71 33.65 -16.56
N ALA A 593 -14.70 32.59 -17.36
CA ALA A 593 -13.52 32.23 -18.17
C ALA A 593 -13.16 33.31 -19.21
N ASP A 594 -14.16 34.06 -19.69
CA ASP A 594 -14.01 35.16 -20.64
C ASP A 594 -13.22 36.34 -20.06
N ARG A 595 -13.35 36.58 -18.75
CA ARG A 595 -12.56 37.59 -18.03
C ARG A 595 -11.17 37.07 -17.70
N ARG A 596 -11.10 35.92 -17.02
CA ARG A 596 -9.82 35.30 -16.67
C ARG A 596 -9.96 33.79 -16.57
N LYS A 597 -9.23 33.06 -17.42
CA LYS A 597 -9.11 31.62 -17.28
C LYS A 597 -8.29 31.25 -16.04
N GLY A 598 -8.87 30.43 -15.16
CA GLY A 598 -8.24 29.98 -13.93
C GLY A 598 -7.03 29.07 -14.16
N LEU A 599 -6.05 29.16 -13.26
CA LEU A 599 -4.87 28.29 -13.27
C LEU A 599 -5.21 26.83 -12.93
N LEU A 600 -6.07 26.58 -11.94
CA LEU A 600 -6.49 25.22 -11.57
C LEU A 600 -7.25 24.52 -12.71
N PRO A 601 -8.27 25.13 -13.37
CA PRO A 601 -8.86 24.59 -14.58
C PRO A 601 -7.82 24.23 -15.65
N THR A 602 -6.86 25.12 -15.91
CA THR A 602 -5.80 24.89 -16.91
C THR A 602 -4.89 23.71 -16.53
N VAL A 603 -4.54 23.54 -15.25
CA VAL A 603 -3.78 22.37 -14.77
C VAL A 603 -4.60 21.09 -14.96
N LEU A 604 -5.87 21.10 -14.58
CA LEU A 604 -6.77 19.95 -14.68
C LEU A 604 -7.01 19.53 -16.14
N GLU A 605 -7.25 20.49 -17.04
CA GLU A 605 -7.37 20.25 -18.48
C GLU A 605 -6.12 19.55 -19.04
N ASN A 606 -4.93 20.04 -18.67
CA ASN A 606 -3.67 19.44 -19.09
C ASN A 606 -3.50 18.01 -18.56
N LEU A 607 -3.82 17.76 -17.29
CA LEU A 607 -3.75 16.43 -16.68
C LEU A 607 -4.73 15.45 -17.33
N ILE A 608 -5.97 15.87 -17.58
CA ILE A 608 -7.01 15.04 -18.19
C ILE A 608 -6.71 14.78 -19.67
N ALA A 609 -6.25 15.80 -20.41
CA ALA A 609 -5.83 15.64 -21.80
C ALA A 609 -4.62 14.68 -21.92
N ALA A 610 -3.61 14.83 -21.05
CA ALA A 610 -2.49 13.90 -20.99
C ALA A 610 -2.96 12.47 -20.65
N ARG A 611 -3.92 12.32 -19.73
CA ARG A 611 -4.48 11.02 -19.37
C ARG A 611 -5.22 10.39 -20.55
N LYS A 612 -5.97 11.18 -21.31
CA LYS A 612 -6.69 10.73 -22.50
C LYS A 612 -5.72 10.23 -23.57
N ARG A 613 -4.61 10.95 -23.81
CA ARG A 613 -3.53 10.50 -24.70
C ARG A 613 -2.90 9.19 -24.22
N ALA A 614 -2.48 9.11 -22.96
CA ALA A 614 -1.90 7.90 -22.39
C ALA A 614 -2.84 6.68 -22.50
N LYS A 615 -4.15 6.84 -22.27
CA LYS A 615 -5.14 5.77 -22.47
C LYS A 615 -5.32 5.40 -23.95
N ALA A 616 -5.21 6.34 -24.88
CA ALA A 616 -5.30 6.07 -26.31
C ALA A 616 -4.06 5.31 -26.80
N ASP A 617 -2.88 5.71 -26.34
CA ASP A 617 -1.61 5.04 -26.65
C ASP A 617 -1.60 3.62 -26.06
N LEU A 618 -2.08 3.46 -24.82
CA LEU A 618 -2.23 2.16 -24.17
C LEU A 618 -3.15 1.19 -24.94
N LYS A 619 -4.14 1.70 -25.67
CA LYS A 619 -5.01 0.85 -26.52
C LYS A 619 -4.29 0.36 -27.79
N LYS A 620 -3.35 1.14 -28.32
CA LYS A 620 -2.60 0.82 -29.55
C LYS A 620 -1.36 -0.04 -29.28
N GLU A 621 -0.75 0.14 -28.12
CA GLU A 621 0.53 -0.50 -27.79
C GLU A 621 0.37 -2.01 -27.55
N THR A 622 1.25 -2.80 -28.14
CA THR A 622 1.28 -4.26 -28.00
C THR A 622 2.39 -4.73 -27.06
N ASP A 623 3.47 -3.95 -26.95
CA ASP A 623 4.62 -4.30 -26.11
C ASP A 623 4.25 -4.30 -24.62
N PRO A 624 4.43 -5.41 -23.89
CA PRO A 624 4.03 -5.50 -22.48
C PRO A 624 4.67 -4.45 -21.57
N PHE A 625 5.93 -4.08 -21.81
CA PHE A 625 6.66 -3.10 -21.00
C PHE A 625 6.16 -1.68 -21.28
N LYS A 626 6.01 -1.28 -22.54
CA LYS A 626 5.43 0.03 -22.89
C LYS A 626 3.98 0.15 -22.43
N ARG A 627 3.18 -0.93 -22.51
CA ARG A 627 1.83 -0.96 -21.93
C ARG A 627 1.84 -0.70 -20.43
N ALA A 628 2.77 -1.31 -19.69
CA ALA A 628 2.95 -1.07 -18.27
C ALA A 628 3.27 0.38 -17.95
N VAL A 629 4.23 0.98 -18.67
CA VAL A 629 4.60 2.40 -18.54
C VAL A 629 3.38 3.31 -18.78
N LEU A 630 2.63 3.05 -19.85
CA LEU A 630 1.44 3.84 -20.20
C LEU A 630 0.29 3.69 -19.19
N ASP A 631 0.10 2.50 -18.62
CA ASP A 631 -0.88 2.31 -17.55
C ASP A 631 -0.46 3.00 -16.24
N GLY A 632 0.81 2.90 -15.88
CA GLY A 632 1.39 3.67 -14.77
C GLY A 632 1.18 5.17 -14.94
N ARG A 633 1.47 5.70 -16.14
CA ARG A 633 1.27 7.10 -16.50
C ARG A 633 -0.20 7.53 -16.37
N GLN A 634 -1.16 6.75 -16.86
CA GLN A 634 -2.59 7.13 -16.76
C GLN A 634 -3.12 7.09 -15.33
N LEU A 635 -2.65 6.14 -14.49
CA LEU A 635 -2.98 6.09 -13.07
C LEU A 635 -2.40 7.29 -12.32
N ALA A 636 -1.14 7.65 -12.60
CA ALA A 636 -0.49 8.80 -11.99
C ALA A 636 -1.23 10.11 -12.30
N LEU A 637 -1.65 10.29 -13.56
CA LEU A 637 -2.43 11.44 -14.00
C LEU A 637 -3.81 11.48 -13.32
N LYS A 638 -4.48 10.33 -13.15
CA LYS A 638 -5.76 10.23 -12.42
C LYS A 638 -5.62 10.67 -10.96
N ILE A 639 -4.62 10.13 -10.26
CA ILE A 639 -4.39 10.43 -8.84
C ILE A 639 -4.04 11.91 -8.67
N SER A 640 -3.21 12.46 -9.54
CA SER A 640 -2.83 13.87 -9.53
C SER A 640 -4.05 14.78 -9.72
N ALA A 641 -4.90 14.51 -10.71
CA ALA A 641 -6.11 15.30 -10.96
C ALA A 641 -7.07 15.30 -9.76
N ASN A 642 -7.31 14.15 -9.15
CA ASN A 642 -8.16 14.05 -7.95
C ASN A 642 -7.55 14.75 -6.72
N SER A 643 -6.21 14.82 -6.66
CA SER A 643 -5.50 15.46 -5.54
C SER A 643 -5.56 16.99 -5.60
N VAL A 644 -5.80 17.60 -6.77
CA VAL A 644 -5.91 19.07 -6.91
C VAL A 644 -7.05 19.62 -6.06
N TYR A 645 -8.23 18.99 -6.09
CA TYR A 645 -9.35 19.36 -5.21
C TYR A 645 -8.98 19.19 -3.73
N GLY A 646 -8.42 18.04 -3.37
CA GLY A 646 -8.03 17.75 -1.98
C GLY A 646 -6.99 18.74 -1.43
N PHE A 647 -6.17 19.32 -2.31
CA PHE A 647 -5.20 20.35 -1.96
C PHE A 647 -5.87 21.67 -1.54
N THR A 648 -6.93 22.12 -2.24
CA THR A 648 -7.62 23.36 -1.88
C THR A 648 -8.38 23.25 -0.56
N GLY A 649 -8.93 22.06 -0.24
CA GLY A 649 -9.65 21.79 1.02
C GLY A 649 -8.76 21.42 2.22
N ALA A 650 -7.45 21.30 2.05
CA ALA A 650 -6.53 20.91 3.13
C ALA A 650 -6.16 22.10 4.01
N THR A 651 -6.89 22.30 5.12
CA THR A 651 -6.62 23.36 6.11
C THR A 651 -5.20 23.30 6.68
N ILE A 652 -4.71 22.08 6.94
CA ILE A 652 -3.30 21.82 7.27
C ILE A 652 -2.56 21.58 5.94
N GLY A 653 -2.24 22.66 5.25
CA GLY A 653 -1.64 22.62 3.92
C GLY A 653 -0.95 23.92 3.55
N ARG A 654 -0.30 23.93 2.37
CA ARG A 654 0.49 25.08 1.89
C ARG A 654 -0.33 26.19 1.22
N LEU A 655 -1.58 25.93 0.82
CA LEU A 655 -2.43 26.91 0.14
C LEU A 655 -3.93 26.54 0.27
N PRO A 656 -4.51 26.56 1.48
CA PRO A 656 -5.94 26.28 1.64
C PRO A 656 -6.79 27.38 1.00
N CYS A 657 -7.85 26.99 0.29
CA CYS A 657 -8.92 27.88 -0.14
C CYS A 657 -10.24 27.12 -0.02
N LEU A 658 -10.90 27.36 1.11
CA LEU A 658 -12.10 26.64 1.50
C LEU A 658 -13.27 27.01 0.60
N GLU A 659 -13.30 28.23 0.09
CA GLU A 659 -14.30 28.77 -0.84
C GLU A 659 -14.37 27.92 -2.12
N ILE A 660 -13.23 27.46 -2.65
CA ILE A 660 -13.21 26.55 -3.81
C ILE A 660 -13.74 25.18 -3.41
N SER A 661 -13.27 24.65 -2.27
CA SER A 661 -13.63 23.29 -1.85
C SER A 661 -15.11 23.14 -1.47
N SER A 662 -15.68 24.15 -0.80
CA SER A 662 -17.09 24.21 -0.40
C SER A 662 -17.99 24.45 -1.61
N SER A 663 -17.59 25.32 -2.55
CA SER A 663 -18.33 25.52 -3.79
C SER A 663 -18.35 24.26 -4.65
N THR A 664 -17.22 23.55 -4.73
CA THR A 664 -17.12 22.29 -5.48
C THR A 664 -18.03 21.20 -4.90
N THR A 665 -18.05 21.04 -3.58
CA THR A 665 -18.95 20.06 -2.94
C THR A 665 -20.41 20.46 -3.08
N ALA A 666 -20.73 21.76 -2.96
CA ALA A 666 -22.10 22.25 -3.13
C ALA A 666 -22.64 22.04 -4.55
N TYR A 667 -21.84 22.31 -5.59
CA TYR A 667 -22.20 21.94 -6.96
C TYR A 667 -22.39 20.43 -7.12
N GLY A 668 -21.52 19.61 -6.52
CA GLY A 668 -21.70 18.15 -6.54
C GLY A 668 -23.04 17.70 -5.93
N ARG A 669 -23.45 18.31 -4.81
CA ARG A 669 -24.76 18.05 -4.18
C ARG A 669 -25.94 18.49 -5.06
N GLN A 670 -25.82 19.64 -5.73
CA GLN A 670 -26.85 20.11 -6.64
C GLN A 670 -26.97 19.20 -7.87
N MET A 671 -25.84 18.79 -8.44
CA MET A 671 -25.79 17.95 -9.65
C MET A 671 -26.37 16.56 -9.42
N ILE A 672 -26.10 15.93 -8.27
CA ILE A 672 -26.65 14.60 -7.97
C ILE A 672 -28.18 14.66 -7.78
N GLU A 673 -28.67 15.73 -7.16
CA GLU A 673 -30.11 15.95 -6.99
C GLU A 673 -30.80 16.26 -8.34
N GLN A 674 -30.20 17.10 -9.17
CA GLN A 674 -30.67 17.36 -10.54
C GLN A 674 -30.69 16.09 -11.39
N THR A 675 -29.65 15.26 -11.28
CA THR A 675 -29.57 13.96 -11.97
C THR A 675 -30.70 13.05 -11.55
N LYS A 676 -30.98 12.97 -10.24
CA LYS A 676 -32.09 12.19 -9.71
C LYS A 676 -33.42 12.66 -10.29
N GLN A 677 -33.71 13.96 -10.19
CA GLN A 677 -34.96 14.55 -10.65
C GLN A 677 -35.16 14.35 -12.15
N GLU A 678 -34.11 14.53 -12.96
CA GLU A 678 -34.23 14.35 -14.41
C GLU A 678 -34.47 12.90 -14.81
N VAL A 679 -33.80 11.94 -14.17
CA VAL A 679 -34.01 10.51 -14.46
C VAL A 679 -35.45 10.11 -14.14
N GLU A 680 -35.96 10.46 -12.95
CA GLU A 680 -37.32 10.12 -12.50
C GLU A 680 -38.39 10.87 -13.32
N ARG A 681 -38.10 12.09 -13.76
CA ARG A 681 -39.00 12.88 -14.62
C ARG A 681 -39.04 12.36 -16.05
N ARG A 682 -37.91 11.95 -16.63
CA ARG A 682 -37.83 11.55 -18.05
C ARG A 682 -38.33 10.13 -18.27
N TYR A 683 -37.93 9.20 -17.40
CA TYR A 683 -38.24 7.78 -17.54
C TYR A 683 -39.42 7.40 -16.64
N ASN A 684 -40.61 7.92 -16.98
CA ASN A 684 -41.86 7.55 -16.32
C ASN A 684 -42.93 7.14 -17.33
N THR A 685 -43.94 6.44 -16.84
CA THR A 685 -45.07 5.92 -17.61
C THR A 685 -45.85 7.01 -18.34
N ALA A 686 -45.97 8.20 -17.76
CA ALA A 686 -46.60 9.36 -18.40
C ALA A 686 -45.86 9.84 -19.66
N ASN A 687 -44.55 9.65 -19.72
CA ASN A 687 -43.70 9.99 -20.86
C ASN A 687 -43.45 8.81 -21.82
N GLY A 688 -44.24 7.73 -21.69
CA GLY A 688 -44.17 6.56 -22.58
C GLY A 688 -43.10 5.53 -22.22
N ALA A 689 -42.46 5.63 -21.05
CA ALA A 689 -41.59 4.56 -20.55
C ALA A 689 -42.42 3.36 -20.06
N SER A 690 -41.84 2.16 -20.09
CA SER A 690 -42.54 0.95 -19.65
C SER A 690 -42.84 0.92 -18.15
N HIS A 691 -42.01 1.58 -17.35
CA HIS A 691 -42.10 1.64 -15.89
C HIS A 691 -41.62 3.01 -15.40
N ASP A 692 -41.97 3.36 -14.16
CA ASP A 692 -41.43 4.53 -13.49
C ASP A 692 -40.03 4.23 -12.94
N ALA A 693 -39.02 4.89 -13.50
CA ALA A 693 -37.66 4.79 -13.00
C ALA A 693 -37.52 5.48 -11.64
N GLN A 694 -36.73 4.89 -10.76
CA GLN A 694 -36.52 5.39 -9.41
C GLN A 694 -35.04 5.33 -9.03
N VAL A 695 -34.53 6.40 -8.43
CA VAL A 695 -33.15 6.42 -7.90
C VAL A 695 -33.16 5.87 -6.48
N ILE A 696 -32.73 4.62 -6.33
CA ILE A 696 -32.76 3.90 -5.05
C ILE A 696 -31.56 4.21 -4.15
N TYR A 697 -30.47 4.73 -4.72
CA TYR A 697 -29.28 5.11 -3.97
C TYR A 697 -28.37 6.06 -4.77
N GLY A 698 -27.53 6.81 -4.07
CA GLY A 698 -26.43 7.57 -4.65
C GLY A 698 -25.36 7.89 -3.61
N ASP A 699 -24.09 7.78 -4.01
CA ASP A 699 -22.93 8.12 -3.17
C ASP A 699 -22.05 9.10 -3.92
N THR A 700 -22.12 10.38 -3.55
CA THR A 700 -21.26 11.47 -4.02
C THR A 700 -21.30 11.77 -5.53
N ASP A 701 -20.80 10.86 -6.35
CA ASP A 701 -20.61 10.96 -7.80
C ASP A 701 -21.40 9.93 -8.60
N SER A 702 -22.00 8.94 -7.93
CA SER A 702 -22.77 7.89 -8.58
C SER A 702 -24.23 7.86 -8.16
N VAL A 703 -25.12 7.52 -9.10
CA VAL A 703 -26.55 7.25 -8.90
C VAL A 703 -26.88 5.83 -9.34
N MET A 704 -27.72 5.15 -8.56
CA MET A 704 -28.17 3.79 -8.80
C MET A 704 -29.66 3.81 -9.09
N ILE A 705 -30.02 3.40 -10.30
CA ILE A 705 -31.34 3.60 -10.88
C ILE A 705 -31.99 2.25 -11.10
N ARG A 706 -33.21 2.11 -10.59
CA ARG A 706 -34.12 1.02 -10.92
C ARG A 706 -35.01 1.48 -12.07
N PHE A 707 -34.76 0.99 -13.28
CA PHE A 707 -35.59 1.33 -14.45
C PHE A 707 -36.91 0.53 -14.52
N GLY A 708 -36.97 -0.66 -13.91
CA GLY A 708 -38.16 -1.52 -13.90
C GLY A 708 -37.99 -2.83 -14.67
N PRO A 709 -37.62 -2.82 -15.98
CA PRO A 709 -37.42 -4.03 -16.77
C PRO A 709 -36.44 -5.02 -16.13
N THR A 710 -36.70 -6.31 -16.31
CA THR A 710 -35.84 -7.42 -15.83
C THR A 710 -34.77 -7.82 -16.84
N ASP A 711 -34.92 -7.42 -18.10
CA ASP A 711 -33.94 -7.71 -19.15
C ASP A 711 -32.67 -6.87 -18.97
N LEU A 712 -31.53 -7.55 -18.88
CA LEU A 712 -30.25 -6.92 -18.62
C LEU A 712 -29.78 -6.05 -19.78
N ALA A 713 -30.03 -6.49 -21.03
CA ALA A 713 -29.60 -5.75 -22.23
C ALA A 713 -30.36 -4.43 -22.35
N GLU A 714 -31.67 -4.45 -22.13
CA GLU A 714 -32.50 -3.25 -22.14
C GLU A 714 -32.12 -2.27 -21.01
N VAL A 715 -31.87 -2.76 -19.79
CA VAL A 715 -31.43 -1.88 -18.69
C VAL A 715 -30.05 -1.26 -18.96
N MET A 716 -29.13 -1.99 -19.59
CA MET A 716 -27.84 -1.43 -20.03
C MET A 716 -28.04 -0.35 -21.10
N ARG A 717 -28.95 -0.57 -22.06
CA ARG A 717 -29.30 0.40 -23.11
C ARG A 717 -29.91 1.67 -22.51
N LEU A 718 -30.91 1.53 -21.64
CA LEU A 718 -31.57 2.64 -20.93
C LEU A 718 -30.58 3.40 -20.05
N GLY A 719 -29.66 2.70 -19.36
CA GLY A 719 -28.60 3.32 -18.58
C GLY A 719 -27.67 4.18 -19.43
N ALA A 720 -27.25 3.69 -20.60
CA ALA A 720 -26.41 4.45 -21.53
C ALA A 720 -27.15 5.66 -22.12
N GLU A 721 -28.42 5.49 -22.48
CA GLU A 721 -29.28 6.58 -22.98
C GLU A 721 -29.49 7.66 -21.92
N ALA A 722 -29.81 7.27 -20.68
CA ALA A 722 -29.99 8.18 -19.56
C ALA A 722 -28.70 8.95 -19.23
N ALA A 723 -27.54 8.28 -19.27
CA ALA A 723 -26.25 8.93 -19.05
C ALA A 723 -25.98 10.05 -20.07
N GLU A 724 -26.25 9.81 -21.35
CA GLU A 724 -26.08 10.82 -22.41
C GLU A 724 -27.11 11.96 -22.28
N ALA A 725 -28.38 11.62 -22.03
CA ALA A 725 -29.45 12.60 -21.86
C ALA A 725 -29.18 13.55 -20.68
N VAL A 726 -28.81 13.00 -19.52
CA VAL A 726 -28.46 13.80 -18.34
C VAL A 726 -27.18 14.61 -18.58
N SER A 727 -26.17 14.03 -19.24
CA SER A 727 -24.93 14.76 -19.57
C SER A 727 -25.18 16.01 -20.41
N SER A 728 -26.19 15.99 -21.30
CA SER A 728 -26.52 17.14 -22.15
C SER A 728 -27.05 18.37 -21.39
N GLN A 729 -27.52 18.19 -20.15
CA GLN A 729 -28.03 19.29 -19.31
C GLN A 729 -26.91 20.03 -18.57
N PHE A 730 -25.73 19.44 -18.45
CA PHE A 730 -24.63 20.02 -17.69
C PHE A 730 -23.65 20.76 -18.59
N THR A 731 -23.00 21.77 -18.02
CA THR A 731 -21.92 22.50 -18.70
C THR A 731 -20.72 21.58 -18.94
N ARG A 732 -20.24 21.53 -20.19
CA ARG A 732 -19.01 20.80 -20.54
C ARG A 732 -17.84 21.28 -19.66
N PRO A 733 -16.93 20.40 -19.19
CA PRO A 733 -16.74 18.99 -19.57
C PRO A 733 -17.44 17.99 -18.63
N ILE A 734 -18.44 18.40 -17.85
CA ILE A 734 -19.19 17.49 -16.98
C ILE A 734 -19.85 16.42 -17.84
N LYS A 735 -19.63 15.15 -17.50
CA LYS A 735 -20.19 14.01 -18.20
C LYS A 735 -20.53 12.90 -17.21
N LEU A 736 -21.74 12.38 -17.34
CA LEU A 736 -22.19 11.18 -16.67
C LEU A 736 -21.95 9.98 -17.59
N GLU A 737 -21.41 8.89 -17.06
CA GLU A 737 -21.12 7.68 -17.83
C GLU A 737 -21.88 6.49 -17.24
N PHE A 738 -22.44 5.66 -18.12
CA PHE A 738 -22.91 4.34 -17.72
C PHE A 738 -21.69 3.48 -17.38
N GLU A 739 -21.63 3.01 -16.13
CA GLU A 739 -20.49 2.22 -15.66
C GLU A 739 -20.79 0.73 -15.68
N LYS A 740 -21.97 0.34 -15.18
CA LYS A 740 -22.32 -1.05 -14.87
C LYS A 740 -23.80 -1.24 -14.54
N VAL A 741 -24.22 -2.49 -14.49
CA VAL A 741 -25.47 -2.93 -13.87
C VAL A 741 -25.19 -3.90 -12.72
N TYR A 742 -25.93 -3.77 -11.62
CA TYR A 742 -25.99 -4.80 -10.57
C TYR A 742 -27.20 -5.70 -10.76
N TYR A 743 -26.99 -7.02 -10.82
CA TYR A 743 -28.10 -7.96 -10.93
C TYR A 743 -27.75 -9.38 -10.41
N PRO A 744 -28.28 -9.83 -9.26
CA PRO A 744 -29.07 -9.09 -8.28
C PRO A 744 -28.25 -8.07 -7.46
N TYR A 745 -28.94 -7.20 -6.74
CA TYR A 745 -28.37 -6.13 -5.91
C TYR A 745 -28.92 -6.14 -4.47
N LEU A 746 -28.03 -6.04 -3.48
CA LEU A 746 -28.36 -5.99 -2.05
C LEU A 746 -27.85 -4.69 -1.45
N LEU A 747 -28.77 -3.81 -1.08
CA LEU A 747 -28.48 -2.51 -0.46
C LEU A 747 -28.84 -2.54 1.02
N ILE A 748 -27.82 -2.48 1.88
CA ILE A 748 -27.96 -2.63 3.34
C ILE A 748 -28.08 -1.27 4.01
N SER A 749 -27.13 -0.38 3.74
CA SER A 749 -27.10 0.98 4.29
C SER A 749 -26.12 1.86 3.51
N LYS A 750 -25.99 3.13 3.91
CA LYS A 750 -25.03 4.06 3.29
C LYS A 750 -23.63 3.43 3.26
N LYS A 751 -23.03 3.40 2.07
CA LYS A 751 -21.71 2.83 1.79
C LYS A 751 -21.57 1.33 2.11
N ARG A 752 -22.70 0.60 2.22
CA ARG A 752 -22.75 -0.83 2.49
C ARG A 752 -23.73 -1.55 1.57
N TYR A 753 -23.19 -2.22 0.55
CA TYR A 753 -23.97 -2.94 -0.44
C TYR A 753 -23.13 -4.03 -1.13
N ALA A 754 -23.82 -5.01 -1.71
CA ALA A 754 -23.23 -6.06 -2.53
C ALA A 754 -24.09 -6.32 -3.77
N GLY A 755 -23.48 -6.77 -4.85
CA GLY A 755 -24.21 -7.16 -6.05
C GLY A 755 -23.30 -7.84 -7.06
N LEU A 756 -23.89 -8.60 -7.97
CA LEU A 756 -23.14 -9.11 -9.11
C LEU A 756 -22.91 -7.98 -10.11
N TYR A 757 -21.65 -7.79 -10.48
CA TYR A 757 -21.17 -6.69 -11.31
C TYR A 757 -21.22 -7.09 -12.77
N TRP A 758 -22.04 -6.42 -13.58
CA TRP A 758 -22.19 -6.70 -15.02
C TRP A 758 -21.76 -5.50 -15.86
N THR A 759 -20.79 -5.72 -16.76
CA THR A 759 -20.44 -4.79 -17.85
C THR A 759 -20.89 -5.29 -19.23
N ARG A 760 -21.20 -6.59 -19.32
CA ARG A 760 -21.69 -7.28 -20.51
C ARG A 760 -22.83 -8.21 -20.12
N THR A 761 -23.65 -8.60 -21.09
CA THR A 761 -24.90 -9.32 -20.84
C THR A 761 -24.71 -10.82 -20.63
N GLU A 762 -23.61 -11.42 -21.12
CA GLU A 762 -23.44 -12.87 -21.12
C GLU A 762 -22.98 -13.42 -19.77
N LYS A 763 -22.14 -12.68 -19.05
CA LYS A 763 -21.56 -13.13 -17.78
C LYS A 763 -21.17 -11.97 -16.88
N TYR A 764 -21.50 -12.10 -15.60
CA TYR A 764 -21.02 -11.18 -14.56
C TYR A 764 -19.49 -11.23 -14.42
N ASP A 765 -18.88 -10.09 -14.12
CA ASP A 765 -17.43 -9.96 -13.98
C ASP A 765 -16.97 -10.42 -12.59
N LYS A 766 -17.69 -10.02 -11.54
CA LYS A 766 -17.38 -10.37 -10.13
C LYS A 766 -18.56 -10.09 -9.20
N LEU A 767 -18.49 -10.64 -7.99
CA LEU A 767 -19.28 -10.19 -6.85
C LEU A 767 -18.63 -8.94 -6.26
N ASP A 768 -19.27 -7.78 -6.35
CA ASP A 768 -18.78 -6.56 -5.70
C ASP A 768 -19.34 -6.46 -4.28
N SER A 769 -18.50 -6.01 -3.35
CA SER A 769 -18.85 -5.84 -1.93
C SER A 769 -18.23 -4.55 -1.42
N LYS A 770 -19.07 -3.56 -1.11
CA LYS A 770 -18.62 -2.25 -0.60
C LYS A 770 -18.98 -2.13 0.88
N GLY A 771 -18.00 -1.84 1.72
CA GLY A 771 -18.20 -1.56 3.16
C GLY A 771 -18.71 -2.72 4.03
N ILE A 772 -18.94 -3.89 3.44
CA ILE A 772 -19.36 -5.12 4.13
C ILE A 772 -18.16 -5.77 4.83
N GLU A 773 -18.45 -6.55 5.86
CA GLU A 773 -17.47 -7.22 6.73
C GLU A 773 -16.52 -8.19 6.01
N SER A 774 -16.89 -8.70 4.82
CA SER A 774 -16.01 -9.53 3.99
C SER A 774 -14.74 -8.81 3.53
N VAL A 775 -14.84 -7.52 3.24
CA VAL A 775 -13.71 -6.68 2.76
C VAL A 775 -13.06 -5.87 3.88
N ARG A 776 -13.57 -5.98 5.10
CA ARG A 776 -13.02 -5.33 6.30
C ARG A 776 -11.93 -6.17 6.95
N ARG A 777 -11.03 -5.50 7.68
CA ARG A 777 -9.79 -6.08 8.25
C ARG A 777 -9.80 -6.19 9.77
N ASP A 778 -10.83 -5.66 10.43
CA ASP A 778 -10.98 -5.58 11.88
C ASP A 778 -11.76 -6.75 12.50
N ASN A 779 -12.27 -7.66 11.65
CA ASN A 779 -13.04 -8.84 12.06
C ASN A 779 -12.19 -10.12 11.93
N CYS A 780 -12.58 -11.19 12.64
CA CYS A 780 -11.96 -12.50 12.47
C CYS A 780 -12.18 -13.05 11.04
N ARG A 781 -11.33 -14.01 10.63
CA ARG A 781 -11.40 -14.64 9.29
C ARG A 781 -12.73 -15.38 9.07
N LEU A 782 -13.31 -15.93 10.14
CA LEU A 782 -14.60 -16.62 10.10
C LEU A 782 -15.71 -15.70 9.56
N VAL A 783 -15.86 -14.49 10.11
CA VAL A 783 -16.91 -13.55 9.69
C VAL A 783 -16.80 -13.26 8.20
N ALA A 784 -15.60 -12.96 7.71
CA ALA A 784 -15.41 -12.66 6.29
C ALA A 784 -15.77 -13.85 5.39
N THR A 785 -15.36 -15.06 5.78
CA THR A 785 -15.63 -16.30 5.01
C THR A 785 -17.12 -16.63 5.01
N VAL A 786 -17.78 -16.52 6.17
CA VAL A 786 -19.21 -16.80 6.31
C VAL A 786 -20.02 -15.81 5.48
N ILE A 787 -19.73 -14.51 5.60
CA ILE A 787 -20.44 -13.45 4.88
C ILE A 787 -20.24 -13.59 3.37
N ASP A 788 -19.01 -13.83 2.90
CA ASP A 788 -18.72 -14.06 1.48
C ASP A 788 -19.45 -15.30 0.94
N THR A 789 -19.46 -16.40 1.70
CA THR A 789 -20.16 -17.63 1.31
C THR A 789 -21.69 -17.42 1.28
N CYS A 790 -22.24 -16.73 2.27
CA CYS A 790 -23.66 -16.37 2.29
C CYS A 790 -24.02 -15.48 1.11
N LEU A 791 -23.22 -14.45 0.80
CA LEU A 791 -23.45 -13.58 -0.36
C LEU A 791 -23.39 -14.37 -1.69
N LYS A 792 -22.45 -15.31 -1.84
CA LYS A 792 -22.40 -16.21 -3.02
C LYS A 792 -23.66 -17.05 -3.12
N LYS A 793 -24.09 -17.68 -2.03
CA LYS A 793 -25.32 -18.49 -2.02
C LYS A 793 -26.58 -17.66 -2.30
N LEU A 794 -26.62 -16.43 -1.83
CA LEU A 794 -27.75 -15.52 -2.01
C LEU A 794 -27.79 -14.91 -3.41
N LEU A 795 -26.66 -14.42 -3.93
CA LEU A 795 -26.61 -13.62 -5.15
C LEU A 795 -26.25 -14.44 -6.40
N ILE A 796 -25.41 -15.48 -6.27
CA ILE A 796 -25.01 -16.35 -7.38
C ILE A 796 -25.93 -17.56 -7.46
N ASP A 797 -26.02 -18.35 -6.38
CA ASP A 797 -26.83 -19.58 -6.38
C ASP A 797 -28.33 -19.30 -6.24
N LYS A 798 -28.71 -18.04 -5.95
CA LYS A 798 -30.10 -17.60 -5.67
C LYS A 798 -30.84 -18.52 -4.70
N ASN A 799 -30.15 -19.03 -3.68
CA ASN A 799 -30.67 -20.01 -2.72
C ASN A 799 -30.60 -19.50 -1.26
N PRO A 800 -31.61 -18.71 -0.82
CA PRO A 800 -31.70 -18.23 0.56
C PRO A 800 -31.75 -19.36 1.60
N ASN A 801 -32.47 -20.45 1.31
CA ASN A 801 -32.58 -21.58 2.23
C ASN A 801 -31.22 -22.27 2.44
N GLY A 802 -30.43 -22.41 1.38
CA GLY A 802 -29.05 -22.91 1.44
C GLY A 802 -28.13 -22.00 2.26
N ALA A 803 -28.30 -20.68 2.15
CA ALA A 803 -27.55 -19.71 2.97
C ALA A 803 -27.95 -19.77 4.46
N VAL A 804 -29.25 -19.93 4.74
CA VAL A 804 -29.77 -20.13 6.11
C VAL A 804 -29.25 -21.43 6.72
N ALA A 805 -29.33 -22.55 5.99
CA ALA A 805 -28.84 -23.85 6.45
C ALA A 805 -27.34 -23.81 6.74
N TYR A 806 -26.55 -23.21 5.84
CA TYR A 806 -25.12 -23.00 6.04
C TYR A 806 -24.84 -22.14 7.28
N THR A 807 -25.56 -21.03 7.47
CA THR A 807 -25.39 -20.15 8.63
C THR A 807 -25.68 -20.89 9.94
N LYS A 808 -26.79 -21.64 9.99
CA LYS A 808 -27.16 -22.45 11.17
C LYS A 808 -26.11 -23.52 11.47
N GLN A 809 -25.57 -24.17 10.43
CA GLN A 809 -24.50 -25.15 10.57
C GLN A 809 -23.24 -24.51 11.15
N VAL A 810 -22.81 -23.36 10.63
CA VAL A 810 -21.61 -22.66 11.15
C VAL A 810 -21.80 -22.21 12.59
N ILE A 811 -22.99 -21.71 12.96
CA ILE A 811 -23.30 -21.34 14.35
C ILE A 811 -23.24 -22.57 15.26
N SER A 812 -23.82 -23.69 14.82
CA SER A 812 -23.74 -24.97 15.53
C SER A 812 -22.28 -25.42 15.72
N ASP A 813 -21.48 -25.37 14.66
CA ASP A 813 -20.06 -25.74 14.71
C ASP A 813 -19.25 -24.81 15.62
N LEU A 814 -19.56 -23.51 15.65
CA LEU A 814 -18.92 -22.56 16.55
C LEU A 814 -19.23 -22.88 18.01
N LEU A 815 -20.50 -23.11 18.34
CA LEU A 815 -20.96 -23.39 19.70
C LEU A 815 -20.53 -24.79 20.20
N GLN A 816 -20.32 -25.72 19.29
CA GLN A 816 -19.78 -27.05 19.56
C GLN A 816 -18.24 -27.11 19.54
N ASN A 817 -17.56 -25.96 19.41
CA ASN A 817 -16.10 -25.87 19.37
C ASN A 817 -15.45 -26.68 18.23
N LYS A 818 -16.16 -26.82 17.11
CA LYS A 818 -15.72 -27.49 15.87
C LYS A 818 -15.07 -26.52 14.87
N VAL A 819 -15.22 -25.21 15.07
CA VAL A 819 -14.56 -24.20 14.25
C VAL A 819 -13.07 -24.14 14.59
N ASP A 820 -12.24 -24.17 13.55
CA ASP A 820 -10.80 -24.06 13.71
C ASP A 820 -10.38 -22.69 14.26
N MET A 821 -9.45 -22.69 15.22
CA MET A 821 -9.01 -21.47 15.89
C MET A 821 -8.40 -20.45 14.91
N SER A 822 -7.78 -20.87 13.81
CA SER A 822 -7.24 -19.93 12.80
C SER A 822 -8.31 -19.04 12.18
N GLN A 823 -9.57 -19.47 12.17
CA GLN A 823 -10.71 -18.69 11.70
C GLN A 823 -11.15 -17.63 12.74
N LEU A 824 -10.83 -17.84 14.01
CA LEU A 824 -11.22 -17.00 15.13
C LEU A 824 -10.18 -15.91 15.45
N VAL A 825 -8.96 -16.00 14.91
CA VAL A 825 -7.91 -15.01 15.12
C VAL A 825 -8.35 -13.63 14.61
N ILE A 826 -8.27 -12.63 15.50
CA ILE A 826 -8.48 -11.21 15.22
C ILE A 826 -7.10 -10.54 15.15
N THR A 827 -6.92 -9.60 14.22
CA THR A 827 -5.68 -8.81 14.14
C THR A 827 -5.96 -7.32 14.22
N LYS A 828 -5.22 -6.59 15.07
CA LYS A 828 -5.29 -5.13 15.15
C LYS A 828 -3.90 -4.51 15.21
N ALA A 829 -3.74 -3.36 14.55
CA ALA A 829 -2.47 -2.64 14.52
C ALA A 829 -2.23 -1.90 15.84
N LEU A 830 -1.03 -2.06 16.41
CA LEU A 830 -0.53 -1.30 17.55
C LEU A 830 0.01 0.05 17.04
N SER A 831 -0.88 1.04 16.97
CA SER A 831 -0.66 2.28 16.19
C SER A 831 -0.27 3.51 17.00
N LYS A 832 -0.36 3.45 18.33
CA LYS A 832 -0.10 4.58 19.22
C LYS A 832 0.66 4.11 20.46
N GLU A 833 1.50 4.99 21.00
CA GLU A 833 2.12 4.82 22.32
C GLU A 833 1.06 4.84 23.42
N GLU A 834 0.14 5.80 23.33
CA GLU A 834 -0.94 5.96 24.30
C GLU A 834 -2.31 5.91 23.63
N TYR A 835 -3.19 5.10 24.21
CA TYR A 835 -4.60 4.99 23.83
C TYR A 835 -5.47 5.59 24.93
N ALA A 836 -6.44 6.43 24.55
CA ALA A 836 -7.36 7.06 25.50
C ALA A 836 -8.25 6.06 26.29
N GLY A 837 -8.31 4.80 25.86
CA GLY A 837 -9.01 3.74 26.59
C GLY A 837 -8.36 2.38 26.34
N LYS A 838 -8.48 1.48 27.32
CA LYS A 838 -7.89 0.14 27.27
C LYS A 838 -8.41 -0.67 26.08
N GLN A 839 -7.49 -1.21 25.28
CA GLN A 839 -7.80 -2.00 24.10
C GLN A 839 -7.20 -3.40 24.22
N ALA A 840 -7.90 -4.42 23.72
CA ALA A 840 -7.47 -5.83 23.80
C ALA A 840 -6.04 -6.08 23.27
N HIS A 841 -5.77 -5.67 22.03
CA HIS A 841 -4.44 -5.82 21.43
C HIS A 841 -3.31 -5.09 22.18
N VAL A 842 -3.60 -3.99 22.87
CA VAL A 842 -2.59 -3.21 23.61
C VAL A 842 -2.25 -3.92 24.92
N GLU A 843 -3.26 -4.33 25.67
CA GLU A 843 -3.10 -5.08 26.93
C GLU A 843 -2.43 -6.43 26.69
N LEU A 844 -2.77 -7.11 25.60
CA LEU A 844 -2.11 -8.35 25.21
C LEU A 844 -0.64 -8.11 24.86
N ALA A 845 -0.32 -7.09 24.05
CA ALA A 845 1.07 -6.79 23.71
C ALA A 845 1.91 -6.49 24.96
N ALA A 846 1.37 -5.74 25.92
CA ALA A 846 2.01 -5.49 27.21
C ALA A 846 2.22 -6.79 27.99
N ARG A 847 1.23 -7.69 28.03
CA ARG A 847 1.33 -8.99 28.69
C ARG A 847 2.31 -9.95 28.00
N MET A 848 2.39 -9.92 26.69
CA MET A 848 3.39 -10.69 25.94
C MET A 848 4.78 -10.18 26.28
N LYS A 849 4.97 -8.85 26.34
CA LYS A 849 6.24 -8.23 26.70
C LYS A 849 6.72 -8.60 28.11
N THR A 850 5.81 -8.74 29.08
CA THR A 850 6.18 -9.20 30.43
C THR A 850 6.50 -10.68 30.50
N ARG A 851 5.89 -11.51 29.62
CA ARG A 851 6.17 -12.95 29.54
C ARG A 851 7.48 -13.25 28.81
N ASP A 852 7.65 -12.64 27.65
CA ASP A 852 8.81 -12.78 26.77
C ASP A 852 8.93 -11.53 25.92
N ALA A 853 9.88 -10.66 26.27
CA ALA A 853 10.08 -9.38 25.59
C ALA A 853 10.48 -9.56 24.11
N GLY A 854 11.14 -10.66 23.74
CA GLY A 854 11.62 -10.91 22.38
C GLY A 854 10.54 -11.35 21.40
N SER A 855 9.45 -11.94 21.87
CA SER A 855 8.30 -12.34 21.04
C SER A 855 7.14 -11.34 21.07
N ALA A 856 7.30 -10.23 21.80
CA ALA A 856 6.27 -9.20 21.94
C ALA A 856 6.16 -8.33 20.68
N PRO A 857 4.92 -7.98 20.24
CA PRO A 857 4.72 -7.08 19.11
C PRO A 857 5.31 -5.69 19.35
N ALA A 858 5.97 -5.13 18.32
CA ALA A 858 6.50 -3.78 18.34
C ALA A 858 5.46 -2.74 17.88
N MET A 859 5.80 -1.46 18.02
CA MET A 859 4.96 -0.37 17.52
C MET A 859 4.85 -0.44 15.99
N GLY A 860 3.62 -0.34 15.48
CA GLY A 860 3.31 -0.51 14.06
C GLY A 860 2.88 -1.94 13.68
N ASP A 861 3.19 -2.94 14.50
CA ASP A 861 2.85 -4.33 14.24
C ASP A 861 1.36 -4.61 14.40
N ARG A 862 0.89 -5.66 13.73
CA ARG A 862 -0.45 -6.20 13.96
C ARG A 862 -0.40 -7.31 14.99
N VAL A 863 -1.03 -7.07 16.13
CA VAL A 863 -1.18 -8.06 17.20
C VAL A 863 -2.30 -9.03 16.82
N ALA A 864 -1.97 -10.31 16.75
CA ALA A 864 -2.93 -11.40 16.56
C ALA A 864 -3.41 -11.91 17.93
N TYR A 865 -4.72 -12.03 18.11
CA TYR A 865 -5.29 -12.49 19.37
C TYR A 865 -6.62 -13.24 19.17
N VAL A 866 -6.96 -14.05 20.16
CA VAL A 866 -8.29 -14.66 20.33
C VAL A 866 -8.89 -14.26 21.66
N ILE A 867 -10.21 -14.33 21.80
CA ILE A 867 -10.91 -14.09 23.07
C ILE A 867 -11.16 -15.41 23.79
N ILE A 868 -10.56 -15.56 24.96
CA ILE A 868 -10.75 -16.70 25.86
C ILE A 868 -11.95 -16.49 26.79
N LYS A 869 -12.46 -17.57 27.35
CA LYS A 869 -13.55 -17.54 28.33
C LYS A 869 -13.03 -17.01 29.66
N GLY A 870 -13.54 -15.83 30.05
CA GLY A 870 -13.23 -15.18 31.33
C GLY A 870 -14.38 -15.24 32.33
N PRO A 871 -14.20 -14.66 33.53
CA PRO A 871 -15.28 -14.52 34.51
C PRO A 871 -16.44 -13.67 33.95
N LYS A 872 -17.62 -13.84 34.54
CA LYS A 872 -18.84 -13.14 34.12
C LYS A 872 -18.60 -11.62 34.21
N ASN A 873 -18.88 -10.88 33.13
CA ASN A 873 -18.64 -9.44 32.95
C ASN A 873 -17.17 -8.99 32.81
N ALA A 874 -16.21 -9.91 32.65
CA ALA A 874 -14.84 -9.53 32.34
C ALA A 874 -14.75 -8.76 31.00
N ALA A 875 -13.96 -7.69 30.99
CA ALA A 875 -13.84 -6.86 29.81
C ALA A 875 -13.12 -7.62 28.68
N ALA A 876 -13.47 -7.31 27.42
CA ALA A 876 -12.87 -8.00 26.28
C ALA A 876 -11.33 -7.84 26.20
N TYR A 877 -10.77 -6.76 26.77
CA TYR A 877 -9.33 -6.55 26.79
C TYR A 877 -8.59 -7.47 27.77
N GLU A 878 -9.23 -7.86 28.87
CA GLU A 878 -8.67 -8.81 29.85
C GLU A 878 -8.67 -10.24 29.29
N LYS A 879 -9.68 -10.57 28.49
CA LYS A 879 -9.90 -11.88 27.87
C LYS A 879 -9.11 -12.12 26.58
N SER A 880 -8.30 -11.19 26.12
CA SER A 880 -7.51 -11.37 24.90
C SER A 880 -6.24 -12.17 25.17
N GLU A 881 -5.91 -13.12 24.31
CA GLU A 881 -4.74 -13.99 24.48
C GLU A 881 -4.10 -14.38 23.14
N ASP A 882 -2.80 -14.69 23.17
CA ASP A 882 -2.04 -15.16 22.00
C ASP A 882 -2.54 -16.56 21.56
N PRO A 883 -2.78 -16.80 20.24
CA PRO A 883 -3.30 -18.07 19.77
C PRO A 883 -2.40 -19.29 20.06
N LEU A 884 -1.06 -19.13 20.05
CA LEU A 884 -0.15 -20.23 20.40
C LEU A 884 -0.24 -20.53 21.89
N TRP A 885 -0.27 -19.49 22.73
CA TRP A 885 -0.46 -19.66 24.17
C TRP A 885 -1.75 -20.41 24.50
N VAL A 886 -2.84 -20.08 23.81
CA VAL A 886 -4.14 -20.76 23.95
C VAL A 886 -4.05 -22.23 23.56
N LEU A 887 -3.35 -22.55 22.46
CA LEU A 887 -3.13 -23.93 22.06
C LEU A 887 -2.28 -24.66 23.09
N ASP A 888 -1.15 -24.13 23.51
CA ASP A 888 -0.21 -24.82 24.40
C ASP A 888 -0.84 -25.10 25.78
N HIS A 889 -1.65 -24.17 26.30
CA HIS A 889 -2.30 -24.28 27.61
C HIS A 889 -3.75 -24.78 27.55
N ASN A 890 -4.27 -25.13 26.38
CA ASN A 890 -5.65 -25.58 26.16
C ASN A 890 -6.70 -24.65 26.80
N LEU A 891 -6.54 -23.33 26.60
CA LEU A 891 -7.48 -22.35 27.17
C LEU A 891 -8.82 -22.36 26.43
N PRO A 892 -9.97 -22.39 27.13
CA PRO A 892 -11.28 -22.40 26.47
C PRO A 892 -11.57 -21.06 25.79
N LEU A 893 -12.08 -21.11 24.55
CA LEU A 893 -12.50 -19.95 23.79
C LEU A 893 -13.90 -19.46 24.19
N ASP A 894 -14.14 -18.16 24.10
CA ASP A 894 -15.46 -17.56 24.37
C ASP A 894 -16.33 -17.62 23.10
N THR A 895 -16.94 -18.78 22.83
CA THR A 895 -17.77 -18.99 21.63
C THR A 895 -18.98 -18.06 21.55
N ARG A 896 -19.53 -17.62 22.70
CA ARG A 896 -20.62 -16.65 22.76
C ARG A 896 -20.18 -15.26 22.32
N TYR A 897 -18.99 -14.81 22.74
CA TYR A 897 -18.43 -13.55 22.24
C TYR A 897 -18.34 -13.52 20.71
N TYR A 898 -17.88 -14.60 20.08
CA TYR A 898 -17.82 -14.66 18.61
C TYR A 898 -19.21 -14.69 17.95
N LEU A 899 -20.20 -15.36 18.55
CA LEU A 899 -21.56 -15.33 18.05
C LEU A 899 -22.16 -13.93 18.15
N ASP A 900 -22.15 -13.33 19.34
CA ASP A 900 -22.87 -12.09 19.64
C ASP A 900 -22.16 -10.85 19.10
N ASN A 901 -20.84 -10.76 19.27
CA ASN A 901 -20.08 -9.57 18.92
C ASN A 901 -19.44 -9.60 17.52
N GLN A 902 -19.25 -10.78 16.91
CA GLN A 902 -18.60 -10.91 15.60
C GLN A 902 -19.57 -11.32 14.49
N LEU A 903 -20.40 -12.35 14.69
CA LEU A 903 -21.27 -12.91 13.63
C LEU A 903 -22.67 -12.29 13.58
N SER A 904 -23.31 -12.07 14.73
CA SER A 904 -24.71 -11.64 14.81
C SER A 904 -25.01 -10.38 14.00
N GLY A 905 -24.34 -9.26 14.30
CA GLY A 905 -24.57 -8.00 13.60
C GLY A 905 -24.42 -8.08 12.07
N PRO A 906 -23.32 -8.65 11.54
CA PRO A 906 -23.13 -8.83 10.10
C PRO A 906 -24.16 -9.76 9.44
N LEU A 907 -24.53 -10.86 10.09
CA LEU A 907 -25.55 -11.78 9.55
C LEU A 907 -26.92 -11.12 9.47
N MET A 908 -27.33 -10.43 10.54
CA MET A 908 -28.62 -9.72 10.57
C MET A 908 -28.70 -8.68 9.43
N ARG A 909 -27.62 -7.92 9.19
CA ARG A 909 -27.57 -6.93 8.10
C ARG A 909 -27.81 -7.51 6.71
N ILE A 910 -27.43 -8.77 6.46
CA ILE A 910 -27.55 -9.40 5.14
C ILE A 910 -28.89 -10.14 5.00
N PHE A 911 -29.36 -10.78 6.07
CA PHE A 911 -30.57 -11.59 6.04
C PHE A 911 -31.85 -10.81 6.35
N GLU A 912 -31.80 -9.72 7.11
CA GLU A 912 -32.99 -8.88 7.40
C GLU A 912 -33.67 -8.35 6.13
N PRO A 913 -32.95 -7.82 5.11
CA PRO A 913 -33.59 -7.35 3.87
C PRO A 913 -34.26 -8.45 3.05
N ILE A 914 -33.99 -9.73 3.32
CA ILE A 914 -34.48 -10.88 2.55
C ILE A 914 -35.55 -11.65 3.33
N LEU A 915 -35.34 -11.87 4.62
CA LEU A 915 -36.17 -12.71 5.47
C LEU A 915 -37.05 -11.91 6.45
N GLY A 916 -36.84 -10.59 6.57
CA GLY A 916 -37.49 -9.74 7.56
C GLY A 916 -37.19 -10.18 8.98
N GLU A 917 -38.19 -10.11 9.87
CA GLU A 917 -38.04 -10.48 11.29
C GLU A 917 -37.60 -11.95 11.51
N LYS A 918 -37.87 -12.84 10.54
CA LYS A 918 -37.45 -14.25 10.60
C LYS A 918 -35.94 -14.41 10.63
N ALA A 919 -35.15 -13.39 10.24
CA ALA A 919 -33.69 -13.42 10.35
C ALA A 919 -33.21 -13.67 11.79
N LYS A 920 -33.96 -13.23 12.82
CA LYS A 920 -33.62 -13.47 14.23
C LYS A 920 -33.58 -14.96 14.59
N SER A 921 -34.32 -15.80 13.88
CA SER A 921 -34.31 -17.27 14.05
C SER A 921 -32.99 -17.94 13.61
N LEU A 922 -32.07 -17.19 12.99
CA LEU A 922 -30.72 -17.67 12.73
C LEU A 922 -29.89 -17.76 14.02
N LEU A 923 -30.16 -16.88 14.98
CA LEU A 923 -29.39 -16.75 16.22
C LEU A 923 -30.02 -17.52 17.40
N SER A 924 -31.23 -18.05 17.22
CA SER A 924 -31.94 -18.83 18.22
C SER A 924 -32.59 -20.07 17.59
N GLY A 925 -32.50 -21.21 18.27
CA GLY A 925 -33.08 -22.47 17.78
C GLY A 925 -32.34 -23.69 18.28
N ASP A 926 -32.76 -24.88 17.83
CA ASP A 926 -32.18 -26.15 18.25
C ASP A 926 -30.68 -26.25 17.95
N HIS A 927 -30.24 -25.65 16.85
CA HIS A 927 -28.82 -25.58 16.46
C HIS A 927 -27.94 -24.79 17.44
N THR A 928 -28.53 -23.96 18.31
CA THR A 928 -27.81 -23.18 19.34
C THR A 928 -27.88 -23.79 20.75
N ARG A 929 -28.69 -24.84 20.95
CA ARG A 929 -28.93 -25.44 22.28
C ARG A 929 -27.81 -26.38 22.71
N VAL A 930 -27.06 -26.94 21.75
CA VAL A 930 -25.96 -27.86 22.04
C VAL A 930 -24.66 -27.07 22.22
N LEU A 931 -24.17 -27.00 23.46
CA LEU A 931 -22.92 -26.34 23.82
C LEU A 931 -21.86 -27.39 24.17
N SER A 932 -20.69 -27.30 23.54
CA SER A 932 -19.51 -28.07 23.95
C SER A 932 -18.55 -27.14 24.67
N ILE A 933 -18.28 -27.41 25.95
CA ILE A 933 -17.34 -26.62 26.76
C ILE A 933 -16.05 -27.43 26.89
N ALA A 934 -14.97 -26.94 26.27
CA ALA A 934 -13.64 -27.49 26.48
C ALA A 934 -13.24 -27.32 27.96
N THR A 935 -12.75 -28.40 28.56
CA THR A 935 -12.25 -28.38 29.94
C THR A 935 -10.76 -27.98 29.90
N PRO A 936 -10.31 -26.98 30.67
CA PRO A 936 -8.88 -26.62 30.78
C PRO A 936 -8.00 -27.82 31.15
N SER A 937 -6.73 -27.80 30.74
CA SER A 937 -5.78 -28.85 31.12
C SER A 937 -5.56 -28.92 32.64
N LEU A 938 -5.28 -30.13 33.14
CA LEU A 938 -4.80 -30.33 34.51
C LEU A 938 -3.47 -29.56 34.66
N GLY A 939 -3.47 -28.56 35.55
CA GLY A 939 -2.32 -27.67 35.78
C GLY A 939 -2.43 -26.26 35.21
N GLY A 940 -3.42 -25.95 34.36
CA GLY A 940 -3.57 -24.64 33.69
C GLY A 940 -4.06 -23.46 34.55
N GLY A 941 -4.23 -23.65 35.87
CA GLY A 941 -4.65 -22.61 36.81
C GLY A 941 -4.59 -23.08 38.27
N GLY A 942 -4.66 -22.15 39.23
CA GLY A 942 -4.51 -22.44 40.66
C GLY A 942 -5.47 -23.51 41.19
N LEU A 943 -6.75 -23.46 40.80
CA LEU A 943 -7.76 -24.44 41.20
C LEU A 943 -7.67 -25.78 40.43
N MET A 944 -7.27 -25.73 39.14
CA MET A 944 -7.18 -26.91 38.27
C MET A 944 -5.98 -27.82 38.59
N LYS A 945 -5.04 -27.36 39.42
CA LYS A 945 -3.99 -28.21 40.00
C LYS A 945 -4.52 -29.25 40.98
N PHE A 946 -5.70 -29.02 41.56
CA PHE A 946 -6.35 -29.92 42.53
C PHE A 946 -7.51 -30.73 41.93
N ALA A 947 -7.80 -30.55 40.64
CA ALA A 947 -8.87 -31.28 39.96
C ALA A 947 -8.45 -32.74 39.71
N VAL A 948 -9.35 -33.69 40.01
CA VAL A 948 -9.13 -35.12 39.71
C VAL A 948 -9.85 -35.46 38.40
N LYS A 949 -9.13 -36.05 37.43
CA LYS A 949 -9.71 -36.46 36.15
C LYS A 949 -10.45 -37.80 36.30
N THR A 950 -11.76 -37.75 36.54
CA THR A 950 -12.59 -38.96 36.53
C THR A 950 -12.92 -39.35 35.09
N VAL A 951 -12.50 -40.55 34.69
CA VAL A 951 -12.79 -41.10 33.35
C VAL A 951 -14.29 -41.42 33.27
N THR A 952 -14.95 -41.06 32.16
CA THR A 952 -16.37 -41.37 31.93
C THR A 952 -16.54 -42.42 30.83
N CYS A 953 -17.62 -43.19 30.90
CA CYS A 953 -18.04 -44.11 29.85
C CYS A 953 -18.29 -43.35 28.53
N LEU A 954 -17.79 -43.84 27.38
CA LEU A 954 -17.93 -43.11 26.10
C LEU A 954 -19.38 -43.07 25.60
N GLY A 955 -20.17 -44.11 25.88
CA GLY A 955 -21.58 -44.21 25.50
C GLY A 955 -22.52 -43.40 26.39
N CYS A 956 -22.62 -43.73 27.67
CA CYS A 956 -23.61 -43.14 28.60
C CYS A 956 -23.07 -41.99 29.48
N LYS A 957 -21.78 -41.63 29.36
CA LYS A 957 -21.10 -40.58 30.14
C LYS A 957 -21.06 -40.77 31.67
N THR A 958 -21.46 -41.94 32.19
CA THR A 958 -21.34 -42.25 33.62
C THR A 958 -19.87 -42.25 34.07
N PRO A 959 -19.53 -41.59 35.21
CA PRO A 959 -18.18 -41.63 35.78
C PRO A 959 -17.76 -43.04 36.20
N LEU A 960 -16.54 -43.44 35.85
CA LEU A 960 -15.92 -44.71 36.20
C LEU A 960 -15.07 -44.56 37.47
N LYS A 961 -15.14 -45.52 38.39
CA LYS A 961 -14.34 -45.51 39.62
C LYS A 961 -12.86 -45.81 39.32
N ALA A 962 -11.96 -45.16 40.07
CA ALA A 962 -10.51 -45.17 39.82
C ALA A 962 -9.81 -46.55 39.98
N ASN A 963 -10.41 -47.48 40.75
CA ASN A 963 -9.82 -48.80 40.95
C ASN A 963 -10.23 -49.74 39.79
N ASN A 964 -9.31 -50.00 38.87
CA ASN A 964 -9.39 -50.88 37.68
C ASN A 964 -10.06 -50.32 36.41
N THR A 965 -9.46 -49.27 35.84
CA THR A 965 -9.84 -48.69 34.53
C THR A 965 -9.75 -49.65 33.34
N LYS A 966 -8.95 -50.73 33.40
CA LYS A 966 -8.85 -51.73 32.30
C LYS A 966 -9.98 -52.77 32.30
N ASN A 967 -10.45 -53.24 33.46
CA ASN A 967 -11.45 -54.32 33.58
C ASN A 967 -12.90 -53.83 33.80
N LEU A 968 -13.12 -52.53 34.01
CA LEU A 968 -14.46 -51.95 34.26
C LEU A 968 -15.20 -51.49 33.01
N TYR A 969 -14.50 -51.24 31.89
CA TYR A 969 -15.18 -50.91 30.63
C TYR A 969 -16.03 -52.09 30.12
N GLN A 970 -15.73 -53.34 30.49
CA GLN A 970 -16.60 -54.49 30.20
C GLN A 970 -17.76 -54.63 31.22
N LYS A 971 -17.53 -54.42 32.52
CA LYS A 971 -18.53 -54.72 33.57
C LYS A 971 -19.57 -53.63 33.83
N GLN A 972 -19.23 -52.35 33.74
CA GLN A 972 -20.17 -51.23 33.99
C GLN A 972 -20.89 -50.74 32.72
N VAL A 973 -20.25 -50.87 31.56
CA VAL A 973 -20.78 -50.39 30.27
C VAL A 973 -21.84 -51.36 29.72
N ARG A 974 -21.68 -52.68 29.89
CA ARG A 974 -22.66 -53.68 29.41
C ARG A 974 -24.06 -53.55 30.03
N ARG A 975 -24.19 -52.95 31.21
CA ARG A 975 -25.48 -52.91 31.93
C ARG A 975 -26.40 -51.76 31.50
N ASN A 976 -25.85 -50.69 30.89
CA ASN A 976 -26.57 -49.44 30.61
C ASN A 976 -26.28 -48.81 29.22
N LEU A 977 -25.70 -49.56 28.26
CA LEU A 977 -25.45 -49.01 26.92
C LEU A 977 -26.52 -49.35 25.89
N PRO A 978 -27.10 -48.37 25.20
CA PRO A 978 -28.00 -48.60 24.07
C PRO A 978 -27.29 -49.00 22.76
N VAL A 979 -25.95 -49.07 22.73
CA VAL A 979 -25.15 -49.28 21.51
C VAL A 979 -24.06 -50.35 21.75
N PRO A 980 -23.82 -51.30 20.83
CA PRO A 980 -22.77 -52.30 20.97
C PRO A 980 -21.37 -51.70 21.13
N LEU A 981 -20.53 -52.34 21.97
CA LEU A 981 -19.15 -51.92 22.20
C LEU A 981 -18.32 -51.92 20.91
N THR A 982 -18.57 -52.89 20.03
CA THR A 982 -17.96 -53.00 18.70
C THR A 982 -18.31 -51.79 17.82
N SER A 983 -19.58 -51.37 17.80
CA SER A 983 -20.01 -50.16 17.07
C SER A 983 -19.33 -48.89 17.59
N LEU A 984 -19.17 -48.74 18.90
CA LEU A 984 -18.44 -47.61 19.50
C LEU A 984 -16.95 -47.63 19.15
N SER A 985 -16.31 -48.80 19.16
CA SER A 985 -14.91 -48.95 18.76
C SER A 985 -14.70 -48.61 17.28
N LEU A 986 -15.61 -49.06 16.39
CA LEU A 986 -15.56 -48.74 14.95
C LEU A 986 -15.76 -47.24 14.70
N LEU A 987 -16.72 -46.60 15.38
CA LEU A 987 -16.94 -45.15 15.31
C LEU A 987 -15.70 -44.36 15.77
N GLN A 988 -15.10 -44.76 16.89
CA GLN A 988 -13.89 -44.12 17.40
C GLN A 988 -12.71 -44.35 16.44
N CYS A 989 -12.54 -45.56 15.91
CA CYS A 989 -11.51 -45.89 14.93
C CYS A 989 -11.66 -45.06 13.64
N ALA A 990 -12.87 -44.91 13.12
CA ALA A 990 -13.14 -44.08 11.94
C ALA A 990 -12.83 -42.59 12.21
N SER A 991 -13.19 -42.09 13.40
CA SER A 991 -12.86 -40.72 13.82
C SER A 991 -11.36 -40.50 13.93
N THR A 992 -10.64 -41.40 14.63
CA THR A 992 -9.18 -41.35 14.76
C THR A 992 -8.48 -41.44 13.40
N SER A 993 -8.96 -42.30 12.50
CA SER A 993 -8.43 -42.41 11.13
C SER A 993 -8.56 -41.08 10.36
N SER A 994 -9.73 -40.42 10.43
CA SER A 994 -9.94 -39.11 9.79
C SER A 994 -8.96 -38.04 10.33
N LEU A 995 -8.74 -38.01 11.65
CA LEU A 995 -7.79 -37.11 12.29
C LEU A 995 -6.33 -37.41 11.88
N GLN A 996 -5.96 -38.69 11.81
CA GLN A 996 -4.64 -39.12 11.34
C GLN A 996 -4.38 -38.72 9.88
N VAL A 997 -5.38 -38.90 9.00
CA VAL A 997 -5.30 -38.45 7.60
C VAL A 997 -5.13 -36.93 7.53
N ALA A 998 -5.89 -36.18 8.32
CA ALA A 998 -5.77 -34.73 8.38
C ALA A 998 -4.36 -34.30 8.85
N PHE A 999 -3.85 -34.91 9.92
CA PHE A 999 -2.50 -34.69 10.43
C PHE A 999 -1.43 -34.97 9.35
N ALA A 1000 -1.47 -36.15 8.73
CA ALA A 1000 -0.51 -36.54 7.69
C ALA A 1000 -0.53 -35.57 6.49
N ARG A 1001 -1.72 -35.17 6.02
CA ARG A 1001 -1.86 -34.22 4.91
C ARG A 1001 -1.29 -32.84 5.25
N LEU A 1002 -1.55 -32.33 6.45
CA LEU A 1002 -1.08 -31.01 6.87
C LEU A 1002 0.45 -30.98 7.02
N TRP A 1003 1.04 -31.98 7.68
CA TRP A 1003 2.49 -32.04 7.87
C TRP A 1003 3.26 -32.33 6.58
N THR A 1004 2.75 -33.21 5.72
CA THR A 1004 3.35 -33.44 4.39
C THR A 1004 3.29 -32.19 3.52
N GLN A 1005 2.20 -31.41 3.62
CA GLN A 1005 2.10 -30.14 2.90
C GLN A 1005 3.14 -29.12 3.41
N CYS A 1006 3.45 -29.13 4.71
CA CYS A 1006 4.53 -28.30 5.26
C CYS A 1006 5.90 -28.70 4.69
N GLN A 1007 6.20 -29.99 4.57
CA GLN A 1007 7.45 -30.47 3.94
C GLN A 1007 7.54 -30.03 2.46
N ARG A 1008 6.44 -30.15 1.71
CA ARG A 1008 6.39 -29.67 0.32
C ARG A 1008 6.59 -28.15 0.21
N CYS A 1009 6.01 -27.39 1.12
CA CYS A 1009 6.17 -25.93 1.18
C CYS A 1009 7.60 -25.53 1.53
N GLN A 1010 8.25 -26.26 2.43
CA GLN A 1010 9.66 -26.08 2.79
C GLN A 1010 10.58 -26.44 1.62
N GLY A 1011 10.23 -27.45 0.84
CA GLY A 1011 11.02 -27.95 -0.29
C GLY A 1011 12.01 -29.06 0.07
N SER A 1012 12.05 -29.49 1.33
CA SER A 1012 12.88 -30.62 1.80
C SER A 1012 12.00 -31.68 2.46
N LEU A 1013 12.34 -32.96 2.19
CA LEU A 1013 11.67 -34.12 2.81
C LEU A 1013 12.47 -34.71 3.97
N HIS A 1014 13.75 -34.33 4.10
CA HIS A 1014 14.70 -34.95 5.04
C HIS A 1014 15.13 -34.01 6.16
N GLN A 1015 14.60 -32.78 6.20
CA GLN A 1015 14.92 -31.77 7.19
C GLN A 1015 13.68 -31.40 7.99
N ASP A 1016 13.87 -30.99 9.24
CA ASP A 1016 12.78 -30.54 10.10
C ASP A 1016 12.14 -29.25 9.57
N VAL A 1017 10.82 -29.19 9.71
CA VAL A 1017 9.99 -28.02 9.35
C VAL A 1017 10.01 -27.03 10.52
N LEU A 1018 10.77 -25.94 10.40
CA LEU A 1018 10.95 -24.92 11.43
C LEU A 1018 10.21 -23.62 11.11
N CYS A 1019 8.99 -23.74 10.58
CA CYS A 1019 8.19 -22.60 10.12
C CYS A 1019 7.43 -21.92 11.27
N SER A 1020 7.57 -20.60 11.44
CA SER A 1020 6.84 -19.73 12.39
C SER A 1020 5.82 -18.80 11.73
N ASN A 1021 5.45 -19.02 10.47
CA ASN A 1021 4.52 -18.16 9.72
C ASN A 1021 3.10 -18.18 10.29
N LYS A 1022 2.76 -17.18 11.11
CA LYS A 1022 1.43 -16.99 11.73
C LYS A 1022 0.32 -16.65 10.73
N ASP A 1023 0.65 -16.16 9.54
CA ASP A 1023 -0.33 -15.80 8.51
C ASP A 1023 -0.80 -17.01 7.70
N CYS A 1024 0.00 -18.09 7.67
CA CYS A 1024 -0.32 -19.32 6.96
C CYS A 1024 -1.56 -20.01 7.57
N PRO A 1025 -2.59 -20.36 6.77
CA PRO A 1025 -3.76 -21.05 7.29
C PRO A 1025 -3.43 -22.44 7.86
N ILE A 1026 -2.32 -23.05 7.47
CA ILE A 1026 -1.89 -24.37 7.96
C ILE A 1026 -1.22 -24.26 9.34
N PHE A 1027 -0.66 -23.11 9.70
CA PHE A 1027 0.23 -22.97 10.86
C PHE A 1027 -0.42 -23.38 12.19
N TYR A 1028 -1.59 -22.81 12.52
CA TYR A 1028 -2.33 -23.21 13.73
C TYR A 1028 -3.01 -24.58 13.55
N ARG A 1029 -3.46 -24.89 12.33
CA ARG A 1029 -4.17 -26.14 12.01
C ARG A 1029 -3.32 -27.38 12.22
N ARG A 1030 -2.03 -27.36 11.84
CA ARG A 1030 -1.14 -28.51 12.01
C ARG A 1030 -0.87 -28.82 13.48
N LYS A 1031 -0.74 -27.79 14.32
CA LYS A 1031 -0.52 -27.91 15.77
C LYS A 1031 -1.79 -28.45 16.46
N LYS A 1032 -2.96 -27.95 16.04
CA LYS A 1032 -4.25 -28.50 16.50
C LYS A 1032 -4.43 -29.96 16.08
N ALA A 1033 -4.21 -30.29 14.81
CA ALA A 1033 -4.36 -31.67 14.32
C ALA A 1033 -3.42 -32.65 15.04
N GLN A 1034 -2.21 -32.20 15.41
CA GLN A 1034 -1.31 -32.98 16.25
C GLN A 1034 -1.94 -33.32 17.61
N LYS A 1035 -2.42 -32.31 18.34
CA LYS A 1035 -3.09 -32.51 19.64
C LYS A 1035 -4.36 -33.36 19.52
N ASP A 1036 -5.18 -33.12 18.50
CA ASP A 1036 -6.43 -33.85 18.28
C ASP A 1036 -6.15 -35.35 18.03
N VAL A 1037 -5.07 -35.69 17.30
CA VAL A 1037 -4.65 -37.09 17.09
C VAL A 1037 -4.12 -37.70 18.38
N GLU A 1038 -3.26 -37.00 19.12
CA GLU A 1038 -2.75 -37.47 20.42
C GLU A 1038 -3.91 -37.78 21.40
N GLU A 1039 -4.91 -36.91 21.48
CA GLU A 1039 -6.11 -37.14 22.31
C GLU A 1039 -6.96 -38.30 21.79
N ALA A 1040 -7.17 -38.41 20.47
CA ALA A 1040 -7.99 -39.45 19.87
C ALA A 1040 -7.37 -40.85 20.03
N VAL A 1041 -6.04 -40.96 19.93
CA VAL A 1041 -5.29 -42.20 20.19
C VAL A 1041 -5.41 -42.60 21.67
N ASN A 1042 -5.19 -41.66 22.60
CA ASN A 1042 -5.39 -41.92 24.04
C ASN A 1042 -6.81 -42.40 24.40
N VAL A 1043 -7.83 -42.02 23.61
CA VAL A 1043 -9.20 -42.53 23.78
C VAL A 1043 -9.36 -43.92 23.18
N LEU A 1044 -8.68 -44.22 22.06
CA LEU A 1044 -8.68 -45.54 21.42
C LEU A 1044 -7.97 -46.58 22.29
N ASP A 1045 -6.87 -46.23 22.95
CA ASP A 1045 -6.12 -47.09 23.89
C ASP A 1045 -6.98 -47.58 25.07
N ARG A 1046 -8.13 -46.96 25.33
CA ARG A 1046 -9.10 -47.44 26.34
C ARG A 1046 -9.76 -48.76 25.94
N PHE A 1047 -9.71 -49.11 24.67
CA PHE A 1047 -10.20 -50.38 24.13
C PHE A 1047 -9.09 -51.45 24.09
N ASP A 1048 -7.81 -51.08 24.25
CA ASP A 1048 -6.69 -52.02 24.25
C ASP A 1048 -6.54 -52.72 25.63
N GLY A 1049 -7.17 -53.87 25.73
CA GLY A 1049 -6.99 -54.90 26.77
C GLY A 1049 -7.44 -56.25 26.22
N ASP A 1050 -7.03 -57.38 26.80
CA ASP A 1050 -7.46 -58.71 26.33
C ASP A 1050 -9.00 -58.77 26.29
N TRP A 1051 -9.55 -58.97 25.09
CA TRP A 1051 -10.97 -58.83 24.76
C TRP A 1051 -11.79 -60.05 25.15
#